data_AF-A0A1L8FES1-F1
#
_entry.id   AF-A0A1L8FES1-F1
#
_cell.length_a   1.000
_cell.length_b   1.000
_cell.length_c   1.000
_cell.angle_alpha   90.00
_cell.angle_beta   90.00
_cell.angle_gamma   90.00
#
_symmetry.space_group_name_H-M   'P 1'
#
loop_
_entity.id
_entity.type
_entity.pdbx_description
1 polymer ?
#
loop_
_entity_poly.entity_id
_entity_poly.type
_entity_poly.pdbx_seq_one_letter_code
_entity_poly.pdbx_strand_id
1 'polypeptide(L)'
;MSGRRCAGASGSAASHGNIGAGGEPARELFEACRNGDVERVRKLVNSDNVNSRDTAGRKSTPLHFAAGFGRKDVVEHLLQSGANVHARDDGGLIPIHNACSFGHAEVVSLLLRHGADPNARDNWNYTPLHEAAIKGKIDVCIVLFQHGADPTIRNTDSRTALDLSDPSAKAVLTGEYKKDELLESARSGNEEKMMALLTPLNVNCHASDGRKSTPLHLAAGYNRVKIVQLLLQHGADVHAKDKGDLVPLHNACSYGHYEVTELLVKHGASVNAMDLWQFTSLHEAASKNRVEVCSLLLSYGADPTMLNCHNKSAIDLAPTPQLKERLSYEFKGHSLLQAAREADLTRIKKHLSLEIVNFKHPQTHDTALHCAASSPYPKRKQVCELLFRKGANVNEKTKDFLTPLHIASDKAHNDIVELLIKHEAKVNALDNLGQTSLHRAAHCGHLQTCRLLLNSGCDPSIVSLQGFTALQMGNESVQQLLQEGLPFSNSDADSQLLEAAKAGDLDVVKKLCTSQSVNCRDVEGRQSTPLHFAAGYNRVAVVEYLLQHGADVHAKDKGGLVALHNACSYGHYEVTELLVKHGAVINVADLWKFTPLHEAAAKGKYEICKLLLLHGADSTKKNRDGNTPLDLVKDGDTDIQDLLRGDAALLDAAKKGCVSRVKKLCTPENVNCRDTQGRHSTPLHLAAGYNNLEVAEYLLQHGADVNAADKGGLIPLHNAASYGHVDVAALLIKYNACVNANDKWAFTPLHEAAQKGRTQLCALLLAHGADPALKNQEGQAPLDLVTADDVRALLTAAMPPAALPTFYKPQLLNVPQPSTTAIAALSSVPLSSPTLSAASSLDNLASSFSETTSVSSGGAEGASGLDKKDEGVDLNINQFLRNLGLEHLIDVFEREQITLDVLIEMGHKEFKEIGISAYGHRHKIIKGVERLISGQHGLNPYLTLNTSNSGTILIDLAPDDKEFLSVEEEMQSTVREHRDGGHAGGVFTKYNILKIQKVCNKKLWEKYTHRQKEVTEENHNHSNERMLFHGSPFVNAIIHKGFDERHAYIGGMFGAGIYFAENSSKSNQYVYGIGGGTGCPIHKDRSCYVCHRQLLFCRVTLGKSFLQFSAMKMAHSPPGHHSVTGRPSVNGLALAEYVIYRGEQAYPEYIITYQIMKPEAVAEG
;
A
#
# COMPACT_ATOMS: atom_id res chain seq x y z
N MET A 1 52.45 22.76 -28.01
CA MET A 1 52.93 24.09 -28.46
C MET A 1 51.91 25.15 -28.04
N SER A 2 52.24 25.90 -26.98
CA SER A 2 51.87 27.30 -26.68
C SER A 2 52.28 27.54 -25.23
N GLY A 3 53.57 27.81 -25.03
CA GLY A 3 54.18 27.96 -23.71
C GLY A 3 53.85 29.29 -23.06
N ARG A 4 53.60 29.28 -21.75
CA ARG A 4 53.87 30.42 -20.87
C ARG A 4 54.81 29.97 -19.77
N ARG A 5 56.05 30.44 -19.89
CA ARG A 5 57.10 30.35 -18.87
C ARG A 5 56.67 31.21 -17.68
N CYS A 6 56.42 30.61 -16.52
CA CYS A 6 56.60 31.34 -15.27
C CYS A 6 58.10 31.60 -15.14
N ALA A 7 58.48 32.86 -15.17
CA ALA A 7 59.86 33.29 -15.01
C ALA A 7 60.41 32.78 -13.67
N GLY A 8 61.35 31.83 -13.75
CA GLY A 8 62.27 31.58 -12.67
C GLY A 8 63.21 32.77 -12.58
N ALA A 9 63.10 33.57 -11.52
CA ALA A 9 64.14 34.54 -11.18
C ALA A 9 65.26 33.78 -10.47
N SER A 10 66.22 33.30 -11.25
CA SER A 10 67.56 32.99 -10.76
C SER A 10 68.23 34.28 -10.27
N GLY A 11 68.89 34.20 -9.11
CA GLY A 11 69.51 35.34 -8.45
C GLY A 11 70.50 36.09 -9.32
N SER A 12 70.46 37.42 -9.24
CA SER A 12 71.59 38.29 -9.52
C SER A 12 71.64 39.39 -8.46
N ALA A 13 72.82 39.56 -7.87
CA ALA A 13 73.14 40.60 -6.91
C ALA A 13 73.26 41.95 -7.63
N ALA A 14 72.65 43.01 -7.08
CA ALA A 14 72.99 44.39 -7.42
C ALA A 14 72.74 45.34 -6.23
N SER A 15 73.87 45.79 -5.67
CA SER A 15 74.22 47.08 -5.06
C SER A 15 73.19 47.98 -4.37
N HIS A 16 73.63 48.42 -3.18
CA HIS A 16 73.10 49.46 -2.30
C HIS A 16 72.75 50.82 -2.94
N GLY A 17 71.66 51.40 -2.42
CA GLY A 17 71.36 52.84 -2.43
C GLY A 17 70.48 53.20 -1.22
N ASN A 18 71.08 53.91 -0.26
CA ASN A 18 70.54 54.54 0.97
C ASN A 18 69.56 55.70 0.65
N ILE A 19 68.56 56.16 1.43
CA ILE A 19 67.64 55.72 2.52
C ILE A 19 66.45 56.70 2.41
N GLY A 20 65.22 56.21 2.59
CA GLY A 20 64.13 56.97 3.19
C GLY A 20 63.79 56.32 4.54
N ALA A 21 63.95 57.07 5.64
CA ALA A 21 64.12 56.57 7.02
C ALA A 21 62.84 56.05 7.71
N GLY A 22 62.00 55.31 6.98
CA GLY A 22 60.83 54.58 7.50
C GLY A 22 60.75 53.11 7.07
N GLY A 23 61.77 52.59 6.36
CA GLY A 23 61.70 51.28 5.66
C GLY A 23 62.64 50.17 6.15
N GLU A 24 63.59 50.44 7.05
CA GLU A 24 64.57 49.43 7.52
C GLU A 24 63.95 48.32 8.41
N PRO A 25 63.07 48.60 9.39
CA PRO A 25 62.55 47.56 10.29
C PRO A 25 61.68 46.52 9.57
N ALA A 26 60.92 46.96 8.57
CA ALA A 26 60.11 46.07 7.76
C ALA A 26 61.01 45.14 6.92
N ARG A 27 62.03 45.69 6.26
CA ARG A 27 62.96 44.91 5.43
C ARG A 27 63.68 43.83 6.24
N GLU A 28 64.10 44.15 7.45
CA GLU A 28 64.75 43.19 8.35
C GLU A 28 63.82 42.06 8.80
N LEU A 29 62.55 42.36 9.07
CA LEU A 29 61.54 41.35 9.42
C LEU A 29 61.33 40.36 8.26
N PHE A 30 61.16 40.85 7.03
CA PHE A 30 61.00 39.99 5.85
C PHE A 30 62.25 39.13 5.56
N GLU A 31 63.45 39.68 5.78
CA GLU A 31 64.71 38.93 5.65
C GLU A 31 64.85 37.85 6.72
N ALA A 32 64.52 38.16 7.98
CA ALA A 32 64.48 37.19 9.06
C ALA A 32 63.47 36.06 8.77
N CYS A 33 62.29 36.39 8.26
CA CYS A 33 61.28 35.40 7.87
C CYS A 33 61.73 34.51 6.70
N ARG A 34 62.47 35.05 5.73
CA ARG A 34 63.05 34.29 4.62
C ARG A 34 64.15 33.33 5.10
N ASN A 35 65.03 33.81 5.99
CA ASN A 35 66.19 33.06 6.45
C ASN A 35 65.84 32.03 7.53
N GLY A 36 64.67 32.16 8.19
CA GLY A 36 64.24 31.25 9.25
C GLY A 36 64.78 31.63 10.64
N ASP A 37 65.19 32.88 10.83
CA ASP A 37 65.73 33.37 12.11
C ASP A 37 64.59 33.70 13.08
N VAL A 38 64.11 32.67 13.78
CA VAL A 38 62.95 32.76 14.70
C VAL A 38 63.19 33.79 15.81
N GLU A 39 64.40 33.84 16.35
CA GLU A 39 64.73 34.75 17.46
C GLU A 39 64.77 36.20 17.01
N ARG A 40 65.24 36.47 15.79
CA ARG A 40 65.15 37.81 15.21
C ARG A 40 63.70 38.17 14.84
N VAL A 41 62.91 37.23 14.30
CA VAL A 41 61.47 37.46 14.05
C VAL A 41 60.75 37.79 15.36
N ARG A 42 61.01 37.05 16.44
CA ARG A 42 60.41 37.29 17.77
C ARG A 42 60.69 38.68 18.33
N LYS A 43 61.88 39.24 18.06
CA LYS A 43 62.24 40.60 18.47
C LYS A 43 61.62 41.69 17.60
N LEU A 44 61.41 41.41 16.31
CA LEU A 44 60.97 42.39 15.33
C LEU A 44 59.45 42.41 15.11
N VAL A 45 58.75 41.28 15.34
CA VAL A 45 57.31 41.17 15.09
C VAL A 45 56.48 41.79 16.23
N ASN A 46 55.43 42.53 15.86
CA ASN A 46 54.44 43.09 16.78
C ASN A 46 53.05 43.11 16.10
N SER A 47 52.03 43.54 16.85
CA SER A 47 50.64 43.61 16.37
C SER A 47 50.46 44.44 15.10
N ASP A 48 51.32 45.45 14.90
CA ASP A 48 51.16 46.43 13.83
C ASP A 48 51.85 45.99 12.53
N ASN A 49 52.89 45.14 12.62
CA ASN A 49 53.72 44.75 11.48
C ASN A 49 53.62 43.27 11.06
N VAL A 50 52.99 42.41 11.86
CA VAL A 50 52.85 40.96 11.57
C VAL A 50 52.16 40.68 10.22
N ASN A 51 51.28 41.58 9.78
CA ASN A 51 50.56 41.54 8.51
C ASN A 51 51.00 42.64 7.52
N SER A 52 52.17 43.24 7.75
CA SER A 52 52.76 44.21 6.81
C SER A 52 52.91 43.60 5.41
N ARG A 53 52.92 44.45 4.39
CA ARG A 53 53.05 44.03 2.99
C ARG A 53 54.39 44.51 2.47
N ASP A 54 55.11 43.65 1.76
CA ASP A 54 56.37 44.04 1.14
C ASP A 54 56.14 45.11 0.07
N THR A 55 57.04 46.09 -0.01
CA THR A 55 56.91 47.24 -0.91
C THR A 55 57.65 47.07 -2.24
N ALA A 56 58.50 46.05 -2.35
CA ALA A 56 59.37 45.81 -3.50
C ALA A 56 58.90 44.69 -4.43
N GLY A 57 57.93 43.87 -3.99
CA GLY A 57 57.41 42.70 -4.69
C GLY A 57 55.89 42.72 -4.83
N ARG A 58 55.25 41.56 -4.63
CA ARG A 58 53.81 41.36 -4.92
C ARG A 58 52.91 41.71 -3.72
N LYS A 59 53.37 42.56 -2.79
CA LYS A 59 52.66 42.87 -1.53
C LYS A 59 52.33 41.64 -0.68
N SER A 60 53.23 40.66 -0.69
CA SER A 60 53.24 39.48 0.17
C SER A 60 53.51 39.87 1.63
N THR A 61 52.94 39.11 2.56
CA THR A 61 53.13 39.31 4.01
C THR A 61 54.33 38.51 4.56
N PRO A 62 54.84 38.78 5.78
CA PRO A 62 55.88 37.97 6.40
C PRO A 62 55.56 36.46 6.39
N LEU A 63 54.28 36.12 6.57
CA LEU A 63 53.78 34.74 6.51
C LEU A 63 53.93 34.11 5.12
N HIS A 64 53.76 34.86 4.02
CA HIS A 64 53.97 34.35 2.66
C HIS A 64 55.44 33.97 2.42
N PHE A 65 56.38 34.76 2.94
CA PHE A 65 57.81 34.48 2.84
C PHE A 65 58.18 33.27 3.69
N ALA A 66 57.85 33.29 4.98
CA ALA A 66 58.13 32.15 5.87
C ALA A 66 57.54 30.84 5.32
N ALA A 67 56.32 30.90 4.77
CA ALA A 67 55.65 29.75 4.17
C ALA A 67 56.34 29.26 2.88
N GLY A 68 56.68 30.17 1.97
CA GLY A 68 57.33 29.83 0.69
C GLY A 68 58.77 29.31 0.82
N PHE A 69 59.46 29.63 1.92
CA PHE A 69 60.81 29.13 2.23
C PHE A 69 60.81 27.97 3.24
N GLY A 70 59.64 27.47 3.65
CA GLY A 70 59.53 26.29 4.50
C GLY A 70 59.96 26.51 5.95
N ARG A 71 59.90 27.74 6.47
CA ARG A 71 60.38 28.09 7.81
C ARG A 71 59.31 27.80 8.86
N LYS A 72 59.08 26.53 9.17
CA LYS A 72 58.02 26.06 10.08
C LYS A 72 57.95 26.82 11.40
N ASP A 73 59.06 26.93 12.12
CA ASP A 73 59.10 27.58 13.44
C ASP A 73 58.78 29.08 13.36
N VAL A 74 59.19 29.74 12.27
CA VAL A 74 58.82 31.13 11.99
C VAL A 74 57.33 31.24 11.65
N VAL A 75 56.80 30.35 10.81
CA VAL A 75 55.38 30.30 10.46
C VAL A 75 54.53 30.12 11.71
N GLU A 76 54.89 29.19 12.58
CA GLU A 76 54.22 28.96 13.86
C GLU A 76 54.22 30.22 14.72
N HIS A 77 55.37 30.86 14.88
CA HIS A 77 55.48 32.07 15.69
C HIS A 77 54.71 33.26 15.09
N LEU A 78 54.70 33.43 13.77
CA LEU A 78 53.93 34.45 13.08
C LEU A 78 52.42 34.24 13.26
N LEU A 79 51.93 33.00 13.15
CA LEU A 79 50.53 32.65 13.38
C LEU A 79 50.11 32.92 14.84
N GLN A 80 50.95 32.55 15.80
CA GLN A 80 50.74 32.87 17.22
C GLN A 80 50.70 34.39 17.47
N SER A 81 51.44 35.17 16.67
CA SER A 81 51.50 36.63 16.76
C SER A 81 50.39 37.34 15.96
N GLY A 82 49.41 36.60 15.42
CA GLY A 82 48.24 37.17 14.74
C GLY A 82 48.40 37.36 13.22
N ALA A 83 49.33 36.64 12.57
CA ALA A 83 49.42 36.63 11.12
C ALA A 83 48.14 36.09 10.48
N ASN A 84 47.60 36.81 9.50
CA ASN A 84 46.41 36.42 8.75
C ASN A 84 46.75 35.35 7.72
N VAL A 85 46.29 34.13 7.99
CA VAL A 85 46.46 32.95 7.12
C VAL A 85 45.78 33.07 5.75
N HIS A 86 44.82 34.01 5.61
CA HIS A 86 44.08 34.27 4.38
C HIS A 86 44.53 35.56 3.67
N ALA A 87 45.61 36.21 4.12
CA ALA A 87 46.12 37.41 3.47
C ALA A 87 46.43 37.11 1.99
N ARG A 88 45.98 37.99 1.09
CA ARG A 88 46.23 37.86 -0.36
C ARG A 88 47.29 38.84 -0.82
N ASP A 89 48.26 38.33 -1.57
CA ASP A 89 49.20 39.13 -2.35
C ASP A 89 48.56 39.64 -3.67
N ASP A 90 49.29 40.39 -4.49
CA ASP A 90 48.79 41.00 -5.73
C ASP A 90 48.34 39.96 -6.78
N GLY A 91 48.85 38.72 -6.70
CA GLY A 91 48.39 37.61 -7.54
C GLY A 91 47.14 36.91 -7.00
N GLY A 92 46.64 37.33 -5.83
CA GLY A 92 45.56 36.65 -5.12
C GLY A 92 46.02 35.41 -4.34
N LEU A 93 47.32 35.10 -4.33
CA LEU A 93 47.85 33.95 -3.59
C LEU A 93 47.75 34.24 -2.09
N ILE A 94 47.38 33.20 -1.34
CA ILE A 94 47.50 33.15 0.12
C ILE A 94 48.75 32.33 0.52
N PRO A 95 49.29 32.46 1.76
CA PRO A 95 50.55 31.83 2.16
C PRO A 95 50.68 30.32 1.87
N ILE A 96 49.58 29.56 1.94
CA ILE A 96 49.60 28.12 1.64
C ILE A 96 49.91 27.83 0.17
N HIS A 97 49.55 28.70 -0.79
CA HIS A 97 49.93 28.51 -2.20
C HIS A 97 51.45 28.47 -2.38
N ASN A 98 52.18 29.36 -1.69
CA ASN A 98 53.63 29.39 -1.74
C ASN A 98 54.23 28.12 -1.13
N ALA A 99 53.76 27.72 0.06
CA ALA A 99 54.22 26.48 0.69
C ALA A 99 53.95 25.25 -0.19
N CYS A 100 52.81 25.22 -0.88
CA CYS A 100 52.43 24.15 -1.80
C CYS A 100 53.29 24.11 -3.07
N SER A 101 53.57 25.26 -3.69
CA SER A 101 54.38 25.35 -4.91
C SER A 101 55.82 24.85 -4.69
N PHE A 102 56.38 25.09 -3.50
CA PHE A 102 57.75 24.68 -3.17
C PHE A 102 57.87 23.31 -2.47
N GLY A 103 56.77 22.75 -1.97
CA GLY A 103 56.74 21.38 -1.43
C GLY A 103 56.92 21.26 0.09
N HIS A 104 56.59 22.30 0.86
CA HIS A 104 56.82 22.33 2.30
C HIS A 104 55.65 21.71 3.09
N ALA A 105 55.52 20.38 3.05
CA ALA A 105 54.37 19.64 3.61
C ALA A 105 54.08 19.95 5.10
N GLU A 106 55.11 20.08 5.94
CA GLU A 106 54.92 20.42 7.37
C GLU A 106 54.33 21.82 7.56
N VAL A 107 54.77 22.80 6.76
CA VAL A 107 54.23 24.16 6.77
C VAL A 107 52.80 24.18 6.24
N VAL A 108 52.52 23.43 5.18
CA VAL A 108 51.17 23.27 4.63
C VAL A 108 50.22 22.71 5.70
N SER A 109 50.62 21.64 6.40
CA SER A 109 49.83 21.07 7.49
C SER A 109 49.58 22.08 8.63
N LEU A 110 50.61 22.84 9.01
CA LEU A 110 50.50 23.87 10.02
C LEU A 110 49.52 24.98 9.61
N LEU A 111 49.61 25.48 8.37
CA LEU A 111 48.70 26.52 7.85
C LEU A 111 47.25 26.01 7.80
N LEU A 112 47.01 24.77 7.36
CA LEU A 112 45.67 24.17 7.31
C LEU A 112 45.07 24.01 8.71
N ARG A 113 45.86 23.59 9.71
CA ARG A 113 45.42 23.52 11.12
C ARG A 113 45.05 24.89 11.69
N HIS A 114 45.69 25.96 11.21
CA HIS A 114 45.36 27.34 11.54
C HIS A 114 44.28 27.96 10.64
N GLY A 115 43.53 27.14 9.91
CA GLY A 115 42.34 27.56 9.18
C GLY A 115 42.57 28.00 7.73
N ALA A 116 43.76 27.79 7.15
CA ALA A 116 43.95 28.03 5.72
C ALA A 116 42.94 27.21 4.89
N ASP A 117 42.31 27.85 3.91
CA ASP A 117 41.38 27.17 3.00
C ASP A 117 42.19 26.38 1.94
N PRO A 118 42.10 25.03 1.92
CA PRO A 118 42.79 24.18 0.93
C PRO A 118 42.26 24.40 -0.50
N ASN A 119 41.09 25.02 -0.65
CA ASN A 119 40.42 25.29 -1.92
C ASN A 119 40.45 26.79 -2.28
N ALA A 120 41.25 27.59 -1.57
CA ALA A 120 41.42 29.00 -1.87
C ALA A 120 41.82 29.20 -3.33
N ARG A 121 41.27 30.23 -3.97
CA ARG A 121 41.52 30.55 -5.38
C ARG A 121 42.29 31.85 -5.51
N ASP A 122 43.40 31.79 -6.23
CA ASP A 122 44.13 32.98 -6.67
C ASP A 122 43.37 33.73 -7.80
N ASN A 123 43.99 34.77 -8.39
CA ASN A 123 43.34 35.56 -9.43
C ASN A 123 43.13 34.80 -10.76
N TRP A 124 43.73 33.63 -10.93
CA TRP A 124 43.57 32.73 -12.08
C TRP A 124 42.80 31.46 -11.72
N ASN A 125 42.13 31.44 -10.56
CA ASN A 125 41.43 30.28 -10.02
C ASN A 125 42.33 29.05 -9.78
N TYR A 126 43.64 29.21 -9.70
CA TYR A 126 44.52 28.15 -9.22
C TYR A 126 44.27 27.96 -7.72
N THR A 127 44.22 26.69 -7.32
CA THR A 127 44.15 26.28 -5.92
C THR A 127 45.53 25.84 -5.43
N PRO A 128 45.75 25.73 -4.11
CA PRO A 128 46.97 25.13 -3.56
C PRO A 128 47.25 23.73 -4.14
N LEU A 129 46.21 22.97 -4.47
CA LEU A 129 46.34 21.66 -5.12
C LEU A 129 46.81 21.76 -6.58
N HIS A 130 46.40 22.77 -7.34
CA HIS A 130 46.95 23.00 -8.68
C HIS A 130 48.46 23.29 -8.62
N GLU A 131 48.89 24.14 -7.69
CA GLU A 131 50.31 24.47 -7.48
C GLU A 131 51.13 23.23 -7.12
N ALA A 132 50.66 22.44 -6.15
CA ALA A 132 51.33 21.21 -5.74
C ALA A 132 51.38 20.16 -6.87
N ALA A 133 50.27 19.98 -7.60
CA ALA A 133 50.14 18.98 -8.66
C ALA A 133 51.04 19.28 -9.87
N ILE A 134 51.10 20.53 -10.31
CA ILE A 134 51.95 20.97 -11.43
C ILE A 134 53.43 20.80 -11.12
N LYS A 135 53.81 20.96 -9.84
CA LYS A 135 55.20 20.91 -9.38
C LYS A 135 55.63 19.54 -8.87
N GLY A 136 54.78 18.51 -9.02
CA GLY A 136 55.09 17.14 -8.59
C GLY A 136 55.27 16.99 -7.08
N LYS A 137 54.61 17.82 -6.26
CA LYS A 137 54.78 17.79 -4.79
C LYS A 137 53.84 16.76 -4.17
N ILE A 138 54.24 15.49 -4.25
CA ILE A 138 53.48 14.32 -3.78
C ILE A 138 52.99 14.50 -2.33
N ASP A 139 53.91 14.73 -1.40
CA ASP A 139 53.58 14.84 0.03
C ASP A 139 52.63 16.00 0.33
N VAL A 140 52.73 17.09 -0.44
CA VAL A 140 51.80 18.23 -0.33
C VAL A 140 50.43 17.89 -0.90
N CYS A 141 50.35 17.22 -2.06
CA CYS A 141 49.07 16.80 -2.65
C CYS A 141 48.31 15.88 -1.69
N ILE A 142 49.03 14.96 -1.05
CA ILE A 142 48.54 14.13 0.06
C ILE A 142 48.03 15.05 1.18
N VAL A 143 48.87 15.89 1.80
CA VAL A 143 48.41 16.77 2.90
C VAL A 143 47.19 17.64 2.53
N LEU A 144 47.08 18.12 1.29
CA LEU A 144 45.92 18.88 0.84
C LEU A 144 44.63 18.04 0.80
N PHE A 145 44.69 16.78 0.34
CA PHE A 145 43.55 15.86 0.43
C PHE A 145 43.15 15.56 1.88
N GLN A 146 44.09 15.54 2.86
CA GLN A 146 43.77 15.40 4.31
C GLN A 146 42.84 16.46 4.82
N HIS A 147 42.93 17.64 4.23
CA HIS A 147 42.20 18.79 4.71
C HIS A 147 41.04 19.18 3.80
N GLY A 148 40.65 18.33 2.84
CA GLY A 148 39.45 18.52 2.02
C GLY A 148 39.68 19.33 0.73
N ALA A 149 40.87 19.27 0.14
CA ALA A 149 41.10 19.82 -1.18
C ALA A 149 40.25 19.10 -2.25
N ASP A 150 39.54 19.89 -3.05
CA ASP A 150 38.69 19.44 -4.15
C ASP A 150 39.50 19.40 -5.46
N PRO A 151 39.76 18.21 -6.03
CA PRO A 151 40.52 18.07 -7.27
C PRO A 151 39.74 18.47 -8.52
N THR A 152 38.43 18.72 -8.39
CA THR A 152 37.54 19.01 -9.52
C THR A 152 37.43 20.51 -9.84
N ILE A 153 37.96 21.37 -8.97
CA ILE A 153 38.01 22.82 -9.19
C ILE A 153 38.79 23.12 -10.47
N ARG A 154 38.24 24.00 -11.30
CA ARG A 154 38.83 24.42 -12.56
C ARG A 154 39.42 25.83 -12.45
N ASN A 155 40.62 26.00 -13.00
CA ASN A 155 41.25 27.30 -13.15
C ASN A 155 40.60 28.13 -14.30
N THR A 156 41.12 29.33 -14.58
CA THR A 156 40.62 30.18 -15.69
C THR A 156 40.77 29.55 -17.08
N ASP A 157 41.67 28.59 -17.25
CA ASP A 157 41.84 27.81 -18.49
C ASP A 157 40.91 26.57 -18.53
N SER A 158 39.95 26.48 -17.61
CA SER A 158 39.02 25.35 -17.44
C SER A 158 39.70 24.00 -17.14
N ARG A 159 40.95 24.03 -16.68
CA ARG A 159 41.74 22.83 -16.34
C ARG A 159 41.70 22.56 -14.84
N THR A 160 41.64 21.29 -14.49
CA THR A 160 41.72 20.79 -13.10
C THR A 160 43.18 20.58 -12.68
N ALA A 161 43.39 20.34 -11.38
CA ALA A 161 44.71 19.97 -10.86
C ALA A 161 45.23 18.67 -11.53
N LEU A 162 44.34 17.73 -11.87
CA LEU A 162 44.69 16.50 -12.58
C LEU A 162 45.19 16.78 -14.00
N ASP A 163 44.55 17.69 -14.74
CA ASP A 163 44.90 18.02 -16.13
C ASP A 163 46.29 18.65 -16.26
N LEU A 164 46.74 19.33 -15.20
CA LEU A 164 48.01 20.04 -15.14
C LEU A 164 49.09 19.27 -14.37
N SER A 165 48.74 18.12 -13.79
CA SER A 165 49.63 17.37 -12.89
C SER A 165 50.88 16.81 -13.57
N ASP A 166 52.00 16.88 -12.84
CA ASP A 166 53.20 16.09 -13.13
C ASP A 166 52.89 14.59 -13.00
N PRO A 167 53.51 13.68 -13.78
CA PRO A 167 53.23 12.24 -13.72
C PRO A 167 53.27 11.63 -12.31
N SER A 168 54.15 12.11 -11.45
CA SER A 168 54.28 11.62 -10.07
C SER A 168 53.13 12.07 -9.16
N ALA A 169 52.67 13.31 -9.30
CA ALA A 169 51.49 13.82 -8.61
C ALA A 169 50.20 13.22 -9.19
N LYS A 170 50.15 13.00 -10.51
CA LYS A 170 49.02 12.39 -11.22
C LYS A 170 48.60 11.07 -10.58
N ALA A 171 49.58 10.22 -10.22
CA ALA A 171 49.32 8.98 -9.52
C ALA A 171 48.58 9.17 -8.19
N VAL A 172 48.87 10.23 -7.43
CA VAL A 172 48.14 10.56 -6.19
C VAL A 172 46.71 11.00 -6.52
N LEU A 173 46.55 11.92 -7.49
CA LEU A 173 45.25 12.45 -7.91
C LEU A 173 44.32 11.38 -8.51
N THR A 174 44.87 10.32 -9.12
CA THR A 174 44.09 9.20 -9.67
C THR A 174 43.97 8.02 -8.70
N GLY A 175 44.55 8.09 -7.49
CA GLY A 175 44.58 6.99 -6.53
C GLY A 175 45.50 5.81 -6.93
N GLU A 176 46.36 5.99 -7.93
CA GLU A 176 47.32 4.96 -8.39
C GLU A 176 48.65 5.01 -7.63
N TYR A 177 48.84 5.98 -6.71
CA TYR A 177 50.06 6.12 -5.92
C TYR A 177 50.32 4.88 -5.05
N LYS A 178 51.53 4.31 -5.15
CA LYS A 178 51.97 3.09 -4.46
C LYS A 178 51.04 1.87 -4.59
N LYS A 179 50.22 1.84 -5.64
CA LYS A 179 49.31 0.73 -5.92
C LYS A 179 49.98 -0.63 -6.00
N ASP A 180 51.12 -0.73 -6.69
CA ASP A 180 51.83 -2.01 -6.84
C ASP A 180 52.33 -2.55 -5.49
N GLU A 181 52.81 -1.65 -4.63
CA GLU A 181 53.23 -1.98 -3.27
C GLU A 181 52.06 -2.42 -2.39
N LEU A 182 50.90 -1.78 -2.56
CA LEU A 182 49.67 -2.13 -1.84
C LEU A 182 49.16 -3.52 -2.27
N LEU A 183 49.08 -3.76 -3.58
CA LEU A 183 48.68 -5.05 -4.15
C LEU A 183 49.64 -6.17 -3.72
N GLU A 184 50.95 -5.91 -3.70
CA GLU A 184 51.93 -6.89 -3.24
C GLU A 184 51.87 -7.12 -1.73
N SER A 185 51.63 -6.09 -0.91
CA SER A 185 51.40 -6.29 0.52
C SER A 185 50.15 -7.14 0.78
N ALA A 186 49.11 -6.97 -0.04
CA ALA A 186 47.89 -7.75 0.03
C ALA A 186 48.10 -9.22 -0.35
N ARG A 187 48.94 -9.47 -1.36
CA ARG A 187 49.32 -10.82 -1.81
C ARG A 187 50.21 -11.53 -0.79
N SER A 188 51.28 -10.86 -0.36
CA SER A 188 52.30 -11.41 0.54
C SER A 188 51.82 -11.54 1.98
N GLY A 189 50.84 -10.74 2.41
CA GLY A 189 50.37 -10.71 3.80
C GLY A 189 51.18 -9.77 4.69
N ASN A 190 51.90 -8.79 4.13
CA ASN A 190 52.75 -7.87 4.91
C ASN A 190 51.90 -6.80 5.61
N GLU A 191 51.57 -7.04 6.87
CA GLU A 191 50.70 -6.17 7.69
C GLU A 191 51.28 -4.78 7.96
N GLU A 192 52.58 -4.70 8.29
CA GLU A 192 53.24 -3.42 8.57
C GLU A 192 53.22 -2.53 7.33
N LYS A 193 53.54 -3.10 6.17
CA LYS A 193 53.50 -2.39 4.90
C LYS A 193 52.07 -2.03 4.51
N MET A 194 51.09 -2.91 4.74
CA MET A 194 49.68 -2.63 4.49
C MET A 194 49.18 -1.44 5.34
N MET A 195 49.50 -1.42 6.64
CA MET A 195 49.16 -0.32 7.55
C MET A 195 49.83 0.99 7.15
N ALA A 196 51.09 0.94 6.70
CA ALA A 196 51.80 2.12 6.20
C ALA A 196 51.21 2.66 4.89
N LEU A 197 50.54 1.83 4.10
CA LEU A 197 49.94 2.21 2.81
C LEU A 197 48.46 2.60 2.93
N LEU A 198 47.69 1.96 3.82
CA LEU A 198 46.28 2.28 4.13
C LEU A 198 46.15 3.47 5.10
N THR A 199 46.90 4.53 4.87
CA THR A 199 46.65 5.82 5.54
C THR A 199 45.41 6.46 4.92
N PRO A 200 44.63 7.33 5.61
CA PRO A 200 43.40 7.99 5.13
C PRO A 200 43.44 8.71 3.76
N LEU A 201 44.58 8.64 3.08
CA LEU A 201 45.19 9.57 2.14
C LEU A 201 45.97 8.92 1.02
N ASN A 202 46.37 7.68 1.27
CA ASN A 202 46.84 6.76 0.29
C ASN A 202 45.91 5.52 0.25
N VAL A 203 44.66 5.66 0.76
CA VAL A 203 43.63 4.62 0.67
C VAL A 203 43.14 4.57 -0.77
N ASN A 204 43.83 3.80 -1.60
CA ASN A 204 43.14 3.11 -2.67
C ASN A 204 43.04 1.63 -2.33
N CYS A 205 42.25 1.29 -1.30
CA CYS A 205 41.90 -0.10 -1.00
C CYS A 205 41.14 -0.77 -2.18
N HIS A 206 40.75 0.00 -3.19
CA HIS A 206 40.17 -0.42 -4.47
C HIS A 206 41.16 -0.39 -5.64
N ALA A 207 42.47 -0.23 -5.38
CA ALA A 207 43.51 -0.34 -6.40
C ALA A 207 43.35 -1.66 -7.15
N SER A 208 43.70 -1.75 -8.44
CA SER A 208 43.38 -2.95 -9.21
C SER A 208 44.54 -3.42 -10.09
N ASP A 209 44.89 -4.71 -10.04
CA ASP A 209 45.94 -5.26 -10.91
C ASP A 209 45.51 -5.29 -12.40
N GLY A 210 46.34 -5.87 -13.28
CA GLY A 210 46.02 -6.02 -14.71
C GLY A 210 44.78 -6.86 -15.02
N ARG A 211 44.27 -7.66 -14.05
CA ARG A 211 42.99 -8.37 -14.13
C ARG A 211 41.86 -7.62 -13.43
N LYS A 212 42.08 -6.36 -13.03
CA LYS A 212 41.17 -5.58 -12.17
C LYS A 212 40.91 -6.19 -10.79
N SER A 213 41.75 -7.12 -10.32
CA SER A 213 41.62 -7.67 -8.96
C SER A 213 42.08 -6.64 -7.93
N THR A 214 41.26 -6.39 -6.91
CA THR A 214 41.58 -5.45 -5.81
C THR A 214 42.50 -6.07 -4.75
N PRO A 215 43.13 -5.28 -3.85
CA PRO A 215 43.80 -5.81 -2.67
C PRO A 215 42.96 -6.84 -1.91
N LEU A 216 41.64 -6.62 -1.81
CA LEU A 216 40.74 -7.55 -1.15
C LEU A 216 40.60 -8.87 -1.90
N HIS A 217 40.57 -8.87 -3.25
CA HIS A 217 40.59 -10.11 -4.05
C HIS A 217 41.86 -10.93 -3.80
N LEU A 218 43.01 -10.26 -3.75
CA LEU A 218 44.31 -10.91 -3.54
C LEU A 218 44.40 -11.45 -2.12
N ALA A 219 44.15 -10.61 -1.11
CA ALA A 219 44.17 -11.02 0.29
C ALA A 219 43.18 -12.17 0.55
N ALA A 220 42.01 -12.13 -0.08
CA ALA A 220 41.02 -13.19 0.02
C ALA A 220 41.50 -14.51 -0.61
N GLY A 221 42.08 -14.50 -1.81
CA GLY A 221 42.59 -15.69 -2.49
C GLY A 221 43.84 -16.31 -1.85
N TYR A 222 44.67 -15.50 -1.19
CA TYR A 222 45.92 -15.93 -0.54
C TYR A 222 45.78 -16.15 0.99
N ASN A 223 44.55 -16.20 1.52
CA ASN A 223 44.26 -16.43 2.94
C ASN A 223 44.93 -15.44 3.90
N ARG A 224 44.95 -14.15 3.57
CA ARG A 224 45.55 -13.11 4.41
C ARG A 224 44.52 -12.52 5.37
N VAL A 225 44.09 -13.32 6.36
CA VAL A 225 43.00 -12.97 7.30
C VAL A 225 43.18 -11.57 7.91
N LYS A 226 44.37 -11.26 8.41
CA LYS A 226 44.63 -9.96 9.05
C LYS A 226 44.59 -8.80 8.06
N ILE A 227 45.11 -9.00 6.86
CA ILE A 227 45.01 -8.01 5.77
C ILE A 227 43.57 -7.80 5.33
N VAL A 228 42.77 -8.86 5.23
CA VAL A 228 41.33 -8.78 4.91
C VAL A 228 40.63 -7.92 5.96
N GLN A 229 40.89 -8.14 7.26
CA GLN A 229 40.36 -7.30 8.33
C GLN A 229 40.76 -5.83 8.18
N LEU A 230 42.04 -5.54 7.92
CA LEU A 230 42.52 -4.17 7.73
C LEU A 230 41.86 -3.50 6.52
N LEU A 231 41.79 -4.19 5.38
CA LEU A 231 41.14 -3.67 4.18
C LEU A 231 39.66 -3.37 4.42
N LEU A 232 38.93 -4.26 5.09
CA LEU A 232 37.51 -4.06 5.42
C LEU A 232 37.31 -2.89 6.40
N GLN A 233 38.18 -2.75 7.41
CA GLN A 233 38.16 -1.60 8.33
C GLN A 233 38.38 -0.26 7.60
N HIS A 234 39.14 -0.28 6.51
CA HIS A 234 39.40 0.87 5.64
C HIS A 234 38.46 0.96 4.43
N GLY A 235 37.28 0.33 4.51
CA GLY A 235 36.20 0.53 3.54
C GLY A 235 36.34 -0.24 2.22
N ALA A 236 37.18 -1.27 2.15
CA ALA A 236 37.29 -2.10 0.95
C ALA A 236 35.94 -2.71 0.54
N ASP A 237 35.61 -2.61 -0.74
CA ASP A 237 34.34 -3.06 -1.29
C ASP A 237 34.34 -4.59 -1.49
N VAL A 238 33.48 -5.27 -0.73
CA VAL A 238 33.26 -6.73 -0.81
C VAL A 238 32.55 -7.17 -2.08
N HIS A 239 31.99 -6.23 -2.86
CA HIS A 239 31.30 -6.46 -4.12
C HIS A 239 32.11 -6.05 -5.35
N ALA A 240 33.35 -5.56 -5.16
CA ALA A 240 34.22 -5.20 -6.26
C ALA A 240 34.38 -6.38 -7.22
N LYS A 241 34.32 -6.12 -8.52
CA LYS A 241 34.41 -7.14 -9.58
C LYS A 241 35.73 -7.04 -10.32
N ASP A 242 36.41 -8.17 -10.48
CA ASP A 242 37.57 -8.25 -11.37
C ASP A 242 37.13 -8.39 -12.86
N LYS A 243 38.07 -8.61 -13.78
CA LYS A 243 37.80 -8.73 -15.22
C LYS A 243 36.87 -9.89 -15.58
N GLY A 244 36.79 -10.92 -14.74
CA GLY A 244 35.88 -12.06 -14.89
C GLY A 244 34.57 -11.90 -14.12
N ASP A 245 34.28 -10.70 -13.61
CA ASP A 245 33.15 -10.42 -12.72
C ASP A 245 33.20 -11.18 -11.39
N LEU A 246 34.36 -11.75 -11.03
CA LEU A 246 34.57 -12.40 -9.73
C LEU A 246 34.62 -11.33 -8.66
N VAL A 247 33.84 -11.52 -7.59
CA VAL A 247 33.99 -10.80 -6.32
C VAL A 247 35.02 -11.49 -5.39
N PRO A 248 35.58 -10.82 -4.37
CA PRO A 248 36.57 -11.41 -3.45
C PRO A 248 36.11 -12.72 -2.80
N LEU A 249 34.79 -12.88 -2.59
CA LEU A 249 34.20 -14.09 -2.04
C LEU A 249 34.46 -15.33 -2.91
N HIS A 250 34.46 -15.21 -4.25
CA HIS A 250 34.76 -16.33 -5.15
C HIS A 250 36.17 -16.87 -4.90
N ASN A 251 37.16 -15.98 -4.76
CA ASN A 251 38.54 -16.37 -4.52
C ASN A 251 38.68 -17.10 -3.18
N ALA A 252 38.11 -16.56 -2.10
CA ALA A 252 38.13 -17.21 -0.80
C ALA A 252 37.48 -18.60 -0.85
N CYS A 253 36.35 -18.71 -1.55
CA CYS A 253 35.57 -19.94 -1.63
C CYS A 253 36.23 -21.02 -2.49
N SER A 254 36.80 -20.66 -3.65
CA SER A 254 37.47 -21.59 -4.57
C SER A 254 38.67 -22.29 -3.89
N TYR A 255 39.43 -21.54 -3.10
CA TYR A 255 40.58 -22.06 -2.36
C TYR A 255 40.23 -22.68 -1.00
N GLY A 256 39.02 -22.49 -0.49
CA GLY A 256 38.57 -23.11 0.77
C GLY A 256 38.94 -22.33 2.03
N HIS A 257 39.15 -21.01 1.94
CA HIS A 257 39.58 -20.18 3.06
C HIS A 257 38.40 -19.82 3.97
N TYR A 258 38.11 -20.67 4.94
CA TYR A 258 36.94 -20.56 5.81
C TYR A 258 36.85 -19.22 6.56
N GLU A 259 37.92 -18.82 7.27
CA GLU A 259 37.91 -17.59 8.09
C GLU A 259 37.74 -16.33 7.25
N VAL A 260 38.42 -16.25 6.10
CA VAL A 260 38.25 -15.16 5.14
C VAL A 260 36.83 -15.13 4.58
N THR A 261 36.29 -16.29 4.20
CA THR A 261 34.90 -16.41 3.70
C THR A 261 33.92 -15.88 4.74
N GLU A 262 34.08 -16.29 6.00
CA GLU A 262 33.23 -15.83 7.09
C GLU A 262 33.33 -14.31 7.29
N LEU A 263 34.55 -13.76 7.29
CA LEU A 263 34.77 -12.32 7.40
C LEU A 263 34.08 -11.54 6.29
N LEU A 264 34.22 -11.98 5.03
CA LEU A 264 33.63 -11.31 3.87
C LEU A 264 32.09 -11.32 3.95
N VAL A 265 31.49 -12.46 4.27
CA VAL A 265 30.02 -12.57 4.37
C VAL A 265 29.47 -11.78 5.56
N LYS A 266 30.16 -11.76 6.72
CA LYS A 266 29.82 -10.89 7.86
C LYS A 266 29.88 -9.40 7.52
N HIS A 267 30.72 -8.99 6.58
CA HIS A 267 30.81 -7.62 6.06
C HIS A 267 29.92 -7.39 4.82
N GLY A 268 28.93 -8.25 4.58
CA GLY A 268 27.87 -8.02 3.59
C GLY A 268 28.13 -8.62 2.20
N ALA A 269 29.18 -9.43 2.01
CA ALA A 269 29.41 -10.07 0.72
C ALA A 269 28.19 -10.91 0.27
N SER A 270 27.75 -10.71 -0.97
CA SER A 270 26.60 -11.42 -1.52
C SER A 270 26.97 -12.86 -1.87
N VAL A 271 26.48 -13.81 -1.08
CA VAL A 271 26.75 -15.25 -1.26
C VAL A 271 26.28 -15.83 -2.60
N ASN A 272 25.30 -15.17 -3.24
CA ASN A 272 24.75 -15.55 -4.54
C ASN A 272 25.19 -14.60 -5.66
N ALA A 273 26.25 -13.80 -5.46
CA ALA A 273 26.85 -13.04 -6.55
C ALA A 273 27.32 -13.99 -7.65
N MET A 274 27.07 -13.62 -8.90
CA MET A 274 27.43 -14.38 -10.09
C MET A 274 28.59 -13.69 -10.82
N ASP A 275 29.56 -14.49 -11.25
CA ASP A 275 30.62 -14.05 -12.15
C ASP A 275 30.15 -13.99 -13.62
N LEU A 276 31.07 -13.74 -14.56
CA LEU A 276 30.77 -13.62 -15.99
C LEU A 276 30.16 -14.92 -16.59
N TRP A 277 30.45 -16.07 -15.99
CA TRP A 277 29.95 -17.39 -16.39
C TRP A 277 28.77 -17.85 -15.53
N GLN A 278 28.18 -16.95 -14.75
CA GLN A 278 27.09 -17.22 -13.82
C GLN A 278 27.45 -18.24 -12.72
N PHE A 279 28.74 -18.43 -12.43
CA PHE A 279 29.16 -19.18 -11.25
C PHE A 279 28.94 -18.32 -10.02
N THR A 280 28.36 -18.93 -8.98
CA THR A 280 28.34 -18.36 -7.64
C THR A 280 29.53 -18.83 -6.83
N SER A 281 29.83 -18.16 -5.72
CA SER A 281 30.88 -18.62 -4.80
C SER A 281 30.62 -20.03 -4.26
N LEU A 282 29.36 -20.48 -4.21
CA LEU A 282 29.01 -21.85 -3.87
C LEU A 282 29.32 -22.86 -4.99
N HIS A 283 29.20 -22.48 -6.26
CA HIS A 283 29.65 -23.33 -7.38
C HIS A 283 31.17 -23.57 -7.31
N GLU A 284 31.93 -22.51 -7.04
CA GLU A 284 33.38 -22.57 -6.85
C GLU A 284 33.75 -23.53 -5.70
N ALA A 285 33.18 -23.31 -4.51
CA ALA A 285 33.42 -24.16 -3.35
C ALA A 285 33.02 -25.63 -3.59
N ALA A 286 31.85 -25.86 -4.20
CA ALA A 286 31.34 -27.21 -4.44
C ALA A 286 32.19 -27.98 -5.46
N SER A 287 32.57 -27.35 -6.58
CA SER A 287 33.39 -28.00 -7.61
C SER A 287 34.78 -28.40 -7.13
N LYS A 288 35.30 -27.71 -6.10
CA LYS A 288 36.60 -27.98 -5.47
C LYS A 288 36.50 -28.78 -4.16
N ASN A 289 35.32 -29.32 -3.84
CA ASN A 289 35.05 -30.12 -2.65
C ASN A 289 35.39 -29.39 -1.33
N ARG A 290 35.09 -28.09 -1.23
CA ARG A 290 35.31 -27.27 -0.01
C ARG A 290 34.13 -27.41 0.94
N VAL A 291 34.00 -28.56 1.60
CA VAL A 291 32.80 -28.96 2.36
C VAL A 291 32.41 -27.93 3.43
N GLU A 292 33.37 -27.45 4.22
CA GLU A 292 33.14 -26.52 5.33
C GLU A 292 32.72 -25.13 4.81
N VAL A 293 33.32 -24.68 3.72
CA VAL A 293 32.97 -23.42 3.04
C VAL A 293 31.57 -23.53 2.42
N CYS A 294 31.23 -24.65 1.79
CA CYS A 294 29.88 -24.90 1.28
C CYS A 294 28.84 -24.78 2.41
N SER A 295 29.10 -25.44 3.55
CA SER A 295 28.20 -25.40 4.70
C SER A 295 28.07 -23.98 5.26
N LEU A 296 29.18 -23.24 5.35
CA LEU A 296 29.18 -21.83 5.73
C LEU A 296 28.32 -20.98 4.78
N LEU A 297 28.53 -21.08 3.47
CA LEU A 297 27.77 -20.32 2.47
C LEU A 297 26.26 -20.62 2.55
N LEU A 298 25.87 -21.89 2.70
CA LEU A 298 24.47 -22.28 2.87
C LEU A 298 23.85 -21.66 4.14
N SER A 299 24.62 -21.58 5.23
CA SER A 299 24.16 -20.94 6.47
C SER A 299 23.86 -19.45 6.33
N TYR A 300 24.50 -18.79 5.37
CA TYR A 300 24.23 -17.39 4.99
C TYR A 300 23.29 -17.24 3.79
N GLY A 301 22.60 -18.31 3.38
CA GLY A 301 21.54 -18.26 2.38
C GLY A 301 22.00 -18.44 0.93
N ALA A 302 23.16 -19.07 0.70
CA ALA A 302 23.54 -19.47 -0.65
C ALA A 302 22.54 -20.49 -1.21
N ASP A 303 22.17 -20.32 -2.49
CA ASP A 303 21.23 -21.21 -3.18
C ASP A 303 22.01 -22.19 -4.06
N PRO A 304 22.08 -23.49 -3.70
CA PRO A 304 22.81 -24.48 -4.47
C PRO A 304 22.09 -24.89 -5.75
N THR A 305 20.84 -24.43 -5.98
CA THR A 305 20.00 -24.77 -7.15
C THR A 305 20.12 -23.77 -8.29
N MET A 306 20.77 -22.61 -8.06
CA MET A 306 21.09 -21.66 -9.12
C MET A 306 21.95 -22.33 -10.18
N LEU A 307 21.65 -22.07 -11.46
CA LEU A 307 22.36 -22.66 -12.58
C LEU A 307 23.41 -21.69 -13.13
N ASN A 308 24.58 -22.21 -13.46
CA ASN A 308 25.60 -21.47 -14.21
C ASN A 308 25.33 -21.49 -15.73
N CYS A 309 26.22 -20.87 -16.53
CA CYS A 309 26.10 -20.85 -18.00
C CYS A 309 26.17 -22.23 -18.68
N HIS A 310 26.53 -23.29 -17.94
CA HIS A 310 26.55 -24.67 -18.42
C HIS A 310 25.31 -25.46 -17.99
N ASN A 311 24.28 -24.79 -17.46
CA ASN A 311 23.08 -25.42 -16.87
C ASN A 311 23.41 -26.41 -15.74
N LYS A 312 24.50 -26.19 -15.00
CA LYS A 312 24.85 -27.00 -13.84
C LYS A 312 24.66 -26.20 -12.57
N SER A 313 24.02 -26.82 -11.59
CA SER A 313 23.91 -26.28 -10.23
C SER A 313 25.17 -26.57 -9.41
N ALA A 314 25.31 -25.95 -8.23
CA ALA A 314 26.41 -26.27 -7.32
C ALA A 314 26.36 -27.74 -6.85
N ILE A 315 25.16 -28.32 -6.77
CA ILE A 315 24.96 -29.75 -6.47
C ILE A 315 25.51 -30.61 -7.62
N ASP A 316 25.26 -30.23 -8.87
CA ASP A 316 25.73 -31.01 -10.02
C ASP A 316 27.26 -31.02 -10.13
N LEU A 317 27.89 -29.90 -9.77
CA LEU A 317 29.34 -29.73 -9.79
C LEU A 317 30.06 -30.41 -8.62
N ALA A 318 29.36 -30.77 -7.54
CA ALA A 318 29.97 -31.44 -6.40
C ALA A 318 30.53 -32.82 -6.83
N PRO A 319 31.83 -33.10 -6.58
CA PRO A 319 32.48 -34.31 -7.11
C PRO A 319 32.13 -35.59 -6.34
N THR A 320 31.61 -35.47 -5.11
CA THR A 320 31.29 -36.61 -4.24
C THR A 320 29.79 -36.72 -3.98
N PRO A 321 29.20 -37.94 -3.95
CA PRO A 321 27.80 -38.13 -3.56
C PRO A 321 27.48 -37.56 -2.18
N GLN A 322 28.43 -37.66 -1.24
CA GLN A 322 28.29 -37.15 0.12
C GLN A 322 28.12 -35.63 0.13
N LEU A 323 28.89 -34.90 -0.69
CA LEU A 323 28.73 -33.45 -0.80
C LEU A 323 27.41 -33.08 -1.48
N LYS A 324 26.95 -33.84 -2.49
CA LYS A 324 25.65 -33.61 -3.14
C LYS A 324 24.49 -33.72 -2.17
N GLU A 325 24.49 -34.80 -1.38
CA GLU A 325 23.49 -35.05 -0.34
C GLU A 325 23.54 -33.95 0.72
N ARG A 326 24.73 -33.60 1.19
CA ARG A 326 24.92 -32.54 2.19
C ARG A 326 24.43 -31.18 1.72
N LEU A 327 24.76 -30.77 0.50
CA LEU A 327 24.28 -29.50 -0.08
C LEU A 327 22.75 -29.45 -0.13
N SER A 328 22.13 -30.57 -0.54
CA SER A 328 20.68 -30.69 -0.62
C SER A 328 20.01 -30.67 0.76
N TYR A 329 20.57 -31.41 1.71
CA TYR A 329 20.07 -31.53 3.08
C TYR A 329 20.19 -30.21 3.83
N GLU A 330 21.38 -29.59 3.85
CA GLU A 330 21.61 -28.33 4.56
C GLU A 330 20.83 -27.18 3.93
N PHE A 331 20.70 -27.10 2.60
CA PHE A 331 19.88 -26.06 1.97
C PHE A 331 18.40 -26.14 2.36
N LYS A 332 17.82 -27.34 2.36
CA LYS A 332 16.44 -27.56 2.85
C LYS A 332 16.32 -27.21 4.34
N GLY A 333 17.31 -27.60 5.14
CA GLY A 333 17.42 -27.28 6.56
C GLY A 333 17.44 -25.78 6.83
N HIS A 334 18.39 -25.05 6.26
CA HIS A 334 18.49 -23.59 6.39
C HIS A 334 17.25 -22.87 5.86
N SER A 335 16.64 -23.36 4.76
CA SER A 335 15.37 -22.84 4.25
C SER A 335 14.22 -23.00 5.26
N LEU A 336 14.15 -24.15 5.96
CA LEU A 336 13.19 -24.38 7.03
C LEU A 336 13.45 -23.47 8.25
N LEU A 337 14.71 -23.33 8.67
CA LEU A 337 15.10 -22.45 9.78
C LEU A 337 14.71 -21.00 9.51
N GLN A 338 14.98 -20.50 8.30
CA GLN A 338 14.62 -19.14 7.91
C GLN A 338 13.10 -18.95 7.86
N ALA A 339 12.38 -19.90 7.26
CA ALA A 339 10.92 -19.86 7.23
C ALA A 339 10.30 -19.87 8.65
N ALA A 340 10.90 -20.60 9.59
CA ALA A 340 10.47 -20.62 10.98
C ALA A 340 10.72 -19.28 11.69
N ARG A 341 11.88 -18.67 11.45
CA ARG A 341 12.24 -17.35 11.99
C ARG A 341 11.29 -16.25 11.51
N GLU A 342 10.88 -16.32 10.24
CA GLU A 342 9.92 -15.40 9.60
C GLU A 342 8.45 -15.74 9.88
N ALA A 343 8.19 -16.88 10.52
CA ALA A 343 6.86 -17.48 10.66
C ALA A 343 6.08 -17.61 9.33
N ASP A 344 6.78 -17.92 8.23
CA ASP A 344 6.20 -18.09 6.90
C ASP A 344 5.66 -19.52 6.71
N LEU A 345 4.36 -19.69 6.92
CA LEU A 345 3.68 -20.99 6.75
C LEU A 345 3.81 -21.59 5.35
N THR A 346 3.93 -20.78 4.30
CA THR A 346 4.03 -21.30 2.94
C THR A 346 5.37 -21.96 2.70
N ARG A 347 6.45 -21.29 3.12
CA ARG A 347 7.82 -21.82 3.05
C ARG A 347 8.03 -22.98 4.02
N ILE A 348 7.44 -22.93 5.22
CA ILE A 348 7.45 -24.08 6.13
C ILE A 348 6.84 -25.30 5.44
N LYS A 349 5.64 -25.20 4.87
CA LYS A 349 4.99 -26.34 4.18
C LYS A 349 5.81 -26.87 3.00
N LYS A 350 6.55 -26.00 2.30
CA LYS A 350 7.41 -26.39 1.17
C LYS A 350 8.64 -27.20 1.62
N HIS A 351 9.28 -26.83 2.73
CA HIS A 351 10.57 -27.40 3.15
C HIS A 351 10.47 -28.40 4.30
N LEU A 352 9.33 -28.47 4.99
CA LEU A 352 9.13 -29.36 6.13
C LEU A 352 8.87 -30.81 5.69
N SER A 353 9.81 -31.69 6.02
CA SER A 353 9.71 -33.14 5.85
C SER A 353 10.14 -33.85 7.14
N LEU A 354 9.89 -35.17 7.22
CA LEU A 354 10.33 -36.00 8.37
C LEU A 354 11.85 -36.01 8.53
N GLU A 355 12.59 -35.91 7.42
CA GLU A 355 14.06 -35.87 7.40
C GLU A 355 14.62 -34.52 7.89
N ILE A 356 13.90 -33.42 7.63
CA ILE A 356 14.39 -32.05 7.85
C ILE A 356 13.84 -31.40 9.13
N VAL A 357 12.73 -31.90 9.70
CA VAL A 357 12.07 -31.28 10.87
C VAL A 357 12.99 -31.06 12.08
N ASN A 358 13.96 -31.96 12.28
CA ASN A 358 14.94 -31.90 13.36
C ASN A 358 16.34 -31.47 12.87
N PHE A 359 16.42 -30.84 11.70
CA PHE A 359 17.65 -30.21 11.22
C PHE A 359 18.19 -29.24 12.27
N LYS A 360 19.50 -29.34 12.53
CA LYS A 360 20.23 -28.45 13.44
C LYS A 360 21.18 -27.60 12.62
N HIS A 361 21.14 -26.29 12.85
CA HIS A 361 22.11 -25.39 12.26
C HIS A 361 23.54 -25.85 12.61
N PRO A 362 24.47 -26.03 11.66
CA PRO A 362 25.78 -26.62 11.94
C PRO A 362 26.62 -25.87 13.00
N GLN A 363 26.48 -24.53 13.06
CA GLN A 363 27.24 -23.68 13.98
C GLN A 363 26.50 -23.34 15.30
N THR A 364 25.19 -23.07 15.26
CA THR A 364 24.41 -22.65 16.44
C THR A 364 23.62 -23.79 17.09
N HIS A 365 23.45 -24.90 16.38
CA HIS A 365 22.54 -26.01 16.70
C HIS A 365 21.07 -25.60 16.85
N ASP A 366 20.68 -24.43 16.31
CA ASP A 366 19.28 -24.03 16.28
C ASP A 366 18.46 -25.01 15.45
N THR A 367 17.27 -25.35 15.95
CA THR A 367 16.25 -26.07 15.19
C THR A 367 15.17 -25.12 14.72
N ALA A 368 14.29 -25.59 13.83
CA ALA A 368 13.13 -24.82 13.40
C ALA A 368 12.25 -24.38 14.60
N LEU A 369 12.19 -25.19 15.65
CA LEU A 369 11.43 -24.87 16.86
C LEU A 369 12.07 -23.74 17.68
N HIS A 370 13.41 -23.68 17.77
CA HIS A 370 14.13 -22.54 18.37
C HIS A 370 13.86 -21.24 17.59
N CYS A 371 13.98 -21.30 16.25
CA CYS A 371 13.70 -20.16 15.38
C CYS A 371 12.26 -19.67 15.50
N ALA A 372 11.29 -20.58 15.53
CA ALA A 372 9.87 -20.24 15.69
C ALA A 372 9.58 -19.67 17.10
N ALA A 373 10.18 -20.24 18.15
CA ALA A 373 10.05 -19.75 19.52
C ALA A 373 10.63 -18.32 19.71
N SER A 374 11.70 -17.98 18.97
CA SER A 374 12.29 -16.64 18.96
C SER A 374 11.57 -15.65 18.03
N SER A 375 10.70 -16.13 17.14
CA SER A 375 10.13 -15.32 16.07
C SER A 375 9.23 -14.19 16.61
N PRO A 376 9.42 -12.93 16.18
CA PRO A 376 8.55 -11.82 16.60
C PRO A 376 7.19 -11.85 15.90
N TYR A 377 7.03 -12.66 14.84
CA TYR A 377 5.85 -12.65 14.00
C TYR A 377 4.68 -13.43 14.63
N PRO A 378 3.42 -12.99 14.42
CA PRO A 378 2.25 -13.55 15.14
C PRO A 378 1.90 -14.99 14.73
N LYS A 379 2.34 -15.46 13.55
CA LYS A 379 2.08 -16.83 13.09
C LYS A 379 2.98 -17.89 13.73
N ARG A 380 3.90 -17.50 14.61
CA ARG A 380 4.85 -18.41 15.30
C ARG A 380 4.17 -19.63 15.95
N LYS A 381 3.01 -19.44 16.58
CA LYS A 381 2.27 -20.53 17.23
C LYS A 381 1.82 -21.60 16.24
N GLN A 382 1.28 -21.17 15.09
CA GLN A 382 0.84 -22.05 14.02
C GLN A 382 2.03 -22.80 13.39
N VAL A 383 3.19 -22.15 13.29
CA VAL A 383 4.43 -22.78 12.85
C VAL A 383 4.89 -23.84 13.86
N CYS A 384 4.94 -23.53 15.15
CA CYS A 384 5.29 -24.50 16.20
C CYS A 384 4.35 -25.71 16.20
N GLU A 385 3.02 -25.51 16.08
CA GLU A 385 2.05 -26.59 15.96
C GLU A 385 2.32 -27.50 14.74
N LEU A 386 2.65 -26.90 13.59
CA LEU A 386 2.98 -27.66 12.38
C LEU A 386 4.28 -28.45 12.52
N LEU A 387 5.28 -27.87 13.20
CA LEU A 387 6.54 -28.55 13.52
C LEU A 387 6.30 -29.74 14.46
N PHE A 388 5.47 -29.60 15.49
CA PHE A 388 5.11 -30.71 16.38
C PHE A 388 4.36 -31.83 15.66
N ARG A 389 3.41 -31.49 14.79
CA ARG A 389 2.71 -32.49 13.95
C ARG A 389 3.66 -33.31 13.07
N LYS A 390 4.85 -32.79 12.78
CA LYS A 390 5.89 -33.46 12.01
C LYS A 390 7.01 -34.08 12.85
N GLY A 391 6.90 -34.05 14.18
CA GLY A 391 7.85 -34.71 15.08
C GLY A 391 9.06 -33.86 15.49
N ALA A 392 8.90 -32.53 15.57
CA ALA A 392 9.94 -31.67 16.12
C ALA A 392 10.24 -31.99 17.60
N ASN A 393 11.52 -32.13 17.95
CA ASN A 393 11.96 -32.38 19.31
C ASN A 393 11.80 -31.13 20.19
N VAL A 394 10.89 -31.22 21.17
CA VAL A 394 10.54 -30.13 22.09
C VAL A 394 11.69 -29.72 23.03
N ASN A 395 12.61 -30.65 23.32
CA ASN A 395 13.67 -30.51 24.32
C ASN A 395 15.08 -30.44 23.71
N GLU A 396 15.16 -30.24 22.40
CA GLU A 396 16.45 -30.10 21.73
C GLU A 396 17.22 -28.89 22.26
N LYS A 397 18.55 -28.96 22.28
CA LYS A 397 19.39 -27.89 22.82
C LYS A 397 20.23 -27.24 21.74
N THR A 398 20.34 -25.91 21.79
CA THR A 398 21.32 -25.14 21.00
C THR A 398 22.75 -25.40 21.49
N LYS A 399 23.75 -24.81 20.84
CA LYS A 399 25.16 -24.86 21.28
C LYS A 399 25.37 -24.29 22.68
N ASP A 400 24.53 -23.33 23.08
CA ASP A 400 24.51 -22.74 24.43
C ASP A 400 23.60 -23.50 25.41
N PHE A 401 23.22 -24.74 25.07
CA PHE A 401 22.35 -25.61 25.85
C PHE A 401 20.93 -25.07 26.10
N LEU A 402 20.51 -24.04 25.35
CA LEU A 402 19.17 -23.48 25.43
C LEU A 402 18.16 -24.41 24.77
N THR A 403 17.02 -24.63 25.42
CA THR A 403 15.86 -25.30 24.79
C THR A 403 14.92 -24.27 24.17
N PRO A 404 13.95 -24.66 23.32
CA PRO A 404 12.93 -23.74 22.82
C PRO A 404 12.14 -23.05 23.94
N LEU A 405 11.99 -23.71 25.10
CA LEU A 405 11.33 -23.15 26.29
C LEU A 405 12.14 -22.01 26.91
N HIS A 406 13.48 -22.11 26.93
CA HIS A 406 14.34 -21.00 27.37
C HIS A 406 14.16 -19.77 26.48
N ILE A 407 14.18 -19.98 25.16
CA ILE A 407 14.03 -18.89 24.17
C ILE A 407 12.65 -18.23 24.29
N ALA A 408 11.58 -19.03 24.35
CA ALA A 408 10.22 -18.50 24.47
C ALA A 408 10.03 -17.72 25.78
N SER A 409 10.65 -18.20 26.87
CA SER A 409 10.57 -17.56 28.19
C SER A 409 11.33 -16.24 28.24
N ASP A 410 12.52 -16.17 27.64
CA ASP A 410 13.34 -14.96 27.51
C ASP A 410 12.60 -13.82 26.77
N LYS A 411 11.77 -14.18 25.77
CA LYS A 411 10.99 -13.25 24.94
C LYS A 411 9.56 -12.98 25.41
N ALA A 412 9.12 -13.56 26.53
CA ALA A 412 7.74 -13.50 27.01
C ALA A 412 6.68 -14.00 25.99
N HIS A 413 7.05 -14.95 25.14
CA HIS A 413 6.12 -15.56 24.19
C HIS A 413 5.25 -16.61 24.90
N ASN A 414 4.35 -16.14 25.78
CA ASN A 414 3.50 -16.98 26.65
C ASN A 414 2.68 -18.03 25.86
N ASP A 415 2.23 -17.68 24.66
CA ASP A 415 1.50 -18.56 23.77
C ASP A 415 2.33 -19.76 23.27
N ILE A 416 3.65 -19.58 23.15
CA ILE A 416 4.61 -20.62 22.84
C ILE A 416 5.03 -21.38 24.09
N VAL A 417 5.21 -20.71 25.23
CA VAL A 417 5.51 -21.36 26.52
C VAL A 417 4.43 -22.39 26.89
N GLU A 418 3.15 -21.99 26.81
CA GLU A 418 2.02 -22.90 27.04
C GLU A 418 2.02 -24.07 26.05
N LEU A 419 2.30 -23.80 24.76
CA LEU A 419 2.32 -24.84 23.73
C LEU A 419 3.47 -25.83 23.95
N LEU A 420 4.65 -25.35 24.35
CA LEU A 420 5.82 -26.18 24.66
C LEU A 420 5.56 -27.07 25.87
N ILE A 421 5.00 -26.51 26.95
CA ILE A 421 4.61 -27.27 28.16
C ILE A 421 3.58 -28.34 27.81
N LYS A 422 2.58 -28.00 26.99
CA LYS A 422 1.57 -28.96 26.50
C LYS A 422 2.19 -30.14 25.74
N HIS A 423 3.32 -29.92 25.07
CA HIS A 423 4.07 -30.94 24.35
C HIS A 423 5.24 -31.52 25.18
N GLU A 424 5.12 -31.55 26.51
CA GLU A 424 6.07 -32.19 27.44
C GLU A 424 7.49 -31.58 27.41
N ALA A 425 7.58 -30.25 27.27
CA ALA A 425 8.82 -29.54 27.51
C ALA A 425 9.32 -29.75 28.95
N LYS A 426 10.60 -30.07 29.12
CA LYS A 426 11.26 -30.22 30.42
C LYS A 426 11.43 -28.84 31.07
N VAL A 427 10.52 -28.49 31.95
CA VAL A 427 10.45 -27.18 32.64
C VAL A 427 11.70 -26.84 33.46
N ASN A 428 12.39 -27.86 33.98
CA ASN A 428 13.62 -27.73 34.77
C ASN A 428 14.91 -28.05 33.97
N ALA A 429 14.84 -28.03 32.63
CA ALA A 429 16.06 -28.16 31.82
C ALA A 429 17.01 -26.98 32.09
N LEU A 430 18.32 -27.25 32.12
CA LEU A 430 19.36 -26.25 32.37
C LEU A 430 20.08 -25.85 31.07
N ASP A 431 20.37 -24.57 30.93
CA ASP A 431 21.27 -24.01 29.90
C ASP A 431 22.76 -24.10 30.31
N ASN A 432 23.66 -23.51 29.53
CA ASN A 432 25.11 -23.54 29.78
C ASN A 432 25.55 -22.74 31.02
N LEU A 433 24.69 -21.87 31.56
CA LEU A 433 24.90 -21.13 32.80
C LEU A 433 24.23 -21.82 34.00
N GLY A 434 23.65 -23.02 33.81
CA GLY A 434 22.88 -23.71 34.84
C GLY A 434 21.53 -23.07 35.13
N GLN A 435 21.02 -22.22 34.24
CA GLN A 435 19.75 -21.51 34.45
C GLN A 435 18.59 -22.32 33.88
N THR A 436 17.44 -22.29 34.57
CA THR A 436 16.17 -22.79 34.05
C THR A 436 15.44 -21.72 33.23
N SER A 437 14.36 -22.10 32.54
CA SER A 437 13.49 -21.13 31.85
C SER A 437 12.87 -20.10 32.81
N LEU A 438 12.68 -20.46 34.09
CA LEU A 438 12.19 -19.55 35.14
C LEU A 438 13.24 -18.50 35.52
N HIS A 439 14.53 -18.85 35.58
CA HIS A 439 15.61 -17.88 35.80
C HIS A 439 15.62 -16.80 34.72
N ARG A 440 15.51 -17.21 33.45
CA ARG A 440 15.51 -16.27 32.32
C ARG A 440 14.27 -15.38 32.32
N ALA A 441 13.09 -15.95 32.57
CA ALA A 441 11.86 -15.19 32.69
C ALA A 441 11.91 -14.18 33.86
N ALA A 442 12.48 -14.59 35.00
CA ALA A 442 12.64 -13.73 36.17
C ALA A 442 13.63 -12.59 35.91
N HIS A 443 14.81 -12.89 35.36
CA HIS A 443 15.81 -11.90 34.96
C HIS A 443 15.25 -10.82 34.03
N CYS A 444 14.39 -11.22 33.09
CA CYS A 444 13.74 -10.29 32.17
C CYS A 444 12.48 -9.63 32.75
N GLY A 445 12.04 -9.98 33.96
CA GLY A 445 10.87 -9.40 34.64
C GLY A 445 9.51 -9.87 34.11
N HIS A 446 9.45 -11.03 33.44
CA HIS A 446 8.25 -11.52 32.75
C HIS A 446 7.30 -12.24 33.72
N LEU A 447 6.53 -11.46 34.48
CA LEU A 447 5.66 -11.98 35.56
C LEU A 447 4.69 -13.08 35.10
N GLN A 448 4.01 -12.89 33.97
CA GLN A 448 3.05 -13.88 33.46
C GLN A 448 3.74 -15.18 33.05
N THR A 449 4.92 -15.08 32.43
CA THR A 449 5.73 -16.25 32.06
C THR A 449 6.18 -17.01 33.30
N CYS A 450 6.60 -16.31 34.35
CA CYS A 450 6.97 -16.92 35.63
C CYS A 450 5.78 -17.69 36.25
N ARG A 451 4.57 -17.11 36.24
CA ARG A 451 3.34 -17.80 36.71
C ARG A 451 3.06 -19.08 35.93
N LEU A 452 3.16 -19.03 34.60
CA LEU A 452 2.95 -20.20 33.75
C LEU A 452 3.95 -21.33 34.06
N LEU A 453 5.23 -20.98 34.23
CA LEU A 453 6.29 -21.94 34.55
C LEU A 453 6.09 -22.57 35.95
N LEU A 454 5.74 -21.77 36.96
CA LEU A 454 5.46 -22.27 38.32
C LEU A 454 4.24 -23.20 38.35
N ASN A 455 3.15 -22.81 37.68
CA ASN A 455 1.95 -23.65 37.54
C ASN A 455 2.25 -24.98 36.82
N SER A 456 3.29 -25.01 35.99
CA SER A 456 3.74 -26.23 35.29
C SER A 456 4.77 -27.06 36.07
N GLY A 457 5.01 -26.75 37.35
CA GLY A 457 5.93 -27.51 38.21
C GLY A 457 7.41 -27.16 38.04
N CYS A 458 7.73 -25.95 37.56
CA CYS A 458 9.12 -25.48 37.55
C CYS A 458 9.61 -25.24 38.99
N ASP A 459 10.79 -25.75 39.32
CA ASP A 459 11.37 -25.66 40.66
C ASP A 459 12.10 -24.30 40.83
N PRO A 460 11.60 -23.40 41.70
CA PRO A 460 12.22 -22.10 41.93
C PRO A 460 13.49 -22.18 42.79
N SER A 461 13.79 -23.33 43.40
CA SER A 461 14.95 -23.53 44.29
C SER A 461 16.25 -23.89 43.57
N ILE A 462 16.17 -24.24 42.27
CA ILE A 462 17.34 -24.54 41.44
C ILE A 462 18.26 -23.31 41.41
N VAL A 463 19.57 -23.55 41.53
CA VAL A 463 20.61 -22.52 41.51
C VAL A 463 21.41 -22.57 40.21
N SER A 464 21.68 -21.40 39.62
CA SER A 464 22.57 -21.28 38.46
C SER A 464 24.03 -21.57 38.83
N LEU A 465 24.90 -21.72 37.83
CA LEU A 465 26.35 -21.87 38.05
C LEU A 465 26.99 -20.64 38.71
N GLN A 466 26.33 -19.49 38.66
CA GLN A 466 26.73 -18.28 39.37
C GLN A 466 26.18 -18.20 40.80
N GLY A 467 25.40 -19.21 41.24
CA GLY A 467 24.86 -19.31 42.60
C GLY A 467 23.56 -18.53 42.84
N PHE A 468 22.86 -18.11 41.79
CA PHE A 468 21.59 -17.37 41.93
C PHE A 468 20.38 -18.28 41.69
N THR A 469 19.34 -18.10 42.50
CA THR A 469 17.99 -18.62 42.25
C THR A 469 17.20 -17.68 41.36
N ALA A 470 16.10 -18.16 40.76
CA ALA A 470 15.20 -17.31 39.98
C ALA A 470 14.64 -16.13 40.79
N LEU A 471 14.42 -16.32 42.11
CA LEU A 471 14.00 -15.27 43.02
C LEU A 471 15.00 -14.10 43.05
N GLN A 472 16.30 -14.41 43.16
CA GLN A 472 17.35 -13.40 43.27
C GLN A 472 17.62 -12.66 41.95
N MET A 473 17.28 -13.27 40.82
CA MET A 473 17.39 -12.63 39.50
C MET A 473 16.15 -11.79 39.13
N GLY A 474 15.01 -12.01 39.80
CA GLY A 474 13.74 -11.34 39.52
C GLY A 474 13.68 -9.90 40.00
N ASN A 475 12.86 -9.08 39.32
CA ASN A 475 12.44 -7.77 39.84
C ASN A 475 11.45 -7.93 41.01
N GLU A 476 11.10 -6.82 41.67
CA GLU A 476 10.26 -6.82 42.89
C GLU A 476 8.92 -7.59 42.72
N SER A 477 8.24 -7.43 41.58
CA SER A 477 6.98 -8.12 41.32
C SER A 477 7.15 -9.63 41.15
N VAL A 478 8.24 -10.08 40.52
CA VAL A 478 8.55 -11.51 40.40
C VAL A 478 8.99 -12.08 41.75
N GLN A 479 9.68 -11.29 42.57
CA GLN A 479 10.09 -11.69 43.91
C GLN A 479 8.88 -11.96 44.81
N GLN A 480 7.89 -11.07 44.80
CA GLN A 480 6.64 -11.26 45.53
C GLN A 480 5.93 -12.57 45.11
N LEU A 481 5.81 -12.81 43.79
CA LEU A 481 5.20 -14.03 43.27
C LEU A 481 5.90 -15.31 43.77
N LEU A 482 7.24 -15.30 43.82
CA LEU A 482 8.04 -16.47 44.20
C LEU A 482 8.10 -16.68 45.73
N GLN A 483 7.84 -15.64 46.53
CA GLN A 483 7.78 -15.72 47.99
C GLN A 483 6.43 -16.19 48.53
N GLU A 484 5.32 -15.90 47.84
CA GLU A 484 3.97 -16.17 48.35
C GLU A 484 3.53 -17.66 48.30
N GLY A 485 4.09 -18.49 47.39
CA GLY A 485 3.75 -19.93 47.27
C GLY A 485 2.29 -20.20 46.82
N LEU A 486 2.07 -21.11 45.86
CA LEU A 486 0.73 -21.39 45.34
C LEU A 486 -0.12 -22.25 46.33
N PRO A 487 -1.42 -21.93 46.56
CA PRO A 487 -2.30 -22.71 47.44
C PRO A 487 -2.83 -23.97 46.74
N PHE A 488 -2.66 -25.15 47.35
CA PHE A 488 -3.24 -26.42 46.88
C PHE A 488 -4.67 -26.62 47.43
N SER A 489 -5.65 -27.00 46.58
CA SER A 489 -7.03 -27.38 46.96
C SER A 489 -7.23 -28.90 47.04
N ASN A 490 -8.14 -29.36 47.91
CA ASN A 490 -8.51 -30.77 48.13
C ASN A 490 -9.30 -31.36 46.93
N SER A 491 -8.65 -32.15 46.07
CA SER A 491 -9.18 -32.54 44.74
C SER A 491 -10.38 -33.52 44.73
N ASP A 492 -10.57 -34.36 45.74
CA ASP A 492 -11.54 -35.48 45.66
C ASP A 492 -12.99 -35.04 45.99
N ALA A 493 -13.18 -34.21 47.01
CA ALA A 493 -14.49 -33.68 47.38
C ALA A 493 -15.03 -32.67 46.33
N ASP A 494 -14.12 -31.90 45.71
CA ASP A 494 -14.45 -30.97 44.65
C ASP A 494 -14.98 -31.70 43.40
N SER A 495 -14.36 -32.83 43.04
CA SER A 495 -14.81 -33.69 41.93
C SER A 495 -16.22 -34.24 42.16
N GLN A 496 -16.52 -34.73 43.37
CA GLN A 496 -17.84 -35.24 43.73
C GLN A 496 -18.92 -34.14 43.70
N LEU A 497 -18.59 -32.92 44.14
CA LEU A 497 -19.51 -31.79 44.09
C LEU A 497 -19.84 -31.39 42.64
N LEU A 498 -18.85 -31.38 41.75
CA LEU A 498 -19.03 -31.08 40.32
C LEU A 498 -19.96 -32.11 39.65
N GLU A 499 -19.75 -33.40 39.90
CA GLU A 499 -20.60 -34.46 39.30
C GLU A 499 -22.01 -34.46 39.89
N ALA A 500 -22.18 -34.20 41.20
CA ALA A 500 -23.50 -34.06 41.82
C ALA A 500 -24.28 -32.86 41.23
N ALA A 501 -23.61 -31.72 41.02
CA ALA A 501 -24.23 -30.55 40.42
C ALA A 501 -24.66 -30.77 38.96
N LYS A 502 -23.88 -31.55 38.21
CA LYS A 502 -24.21 -31.98 36.84
C LYS A 502 -25.38 -32.98 36.81
N ALA A 503 -25.35 -33.98 37.70
CA ALA A 503 -26.41 -34.99 37.82
C ALA A 503 -27.73 -34.37 38.31
N GLY A 504 -27.67 -33.27 39.07
CA GLY A 504 -28.83 -32.65 39.70
C GLY A 504 -29.16 -33.22 41.07
N ASP A 505 -28.22 -33.91 41.72
CA ASP A 505 -28.40 -34.51 43.04
C ASP A 505 -28.27 -33.42 44.12
N LEU A 506 -29.41 -32.79 44.43
CA LEU A 506 -29.46 -31.68 45.38
C LEU A 506 -29.03 -32.09 46.80
N ASP A 507 -29.28 -33.33 47.21
CA ASP A 507 -28.96 -33.79 48.56
C ASP A 507 -27.44 -33.98 48.73
N VAL A 508 -26.77 -34.52 47.72
CA VAL A 508 -25.29 -34.60 47.71
C VAL A 508 -24.66 -33.21 47.59
N VAL A 509 -25.21 -32.34 46.73
CA VAL A 509 -24.75 -30.93 46.64
C VAL A 509 -24.87 -30.23 47.99
N LYS A 510 -26.00 -30.36 48.69
CA LYS A 510 -26.18 -29.80 50.04
C LYS A 510 -25.14 -30.30 51.04
N LYS A 511 -24.77 -31.58 50.95
CA LYS A 511 -23.80 -32.21 51.85
C LYS A 511 -22.36 -31.77 51.61
N LEU A 512 -21.97 -31.57 50.34
CA LEU A 512 -20.58 -31.30 49.94
C LEU A 512 -20.29 -29.80 49.70
N CYS A 513 -21.31 -29.00 49.46
CA CYS A 513 -21.17 -27.57 49.20
C CYS A 513 -20.85 -26.81 50.49
N THR A 514 -19.67 -26.20 50.52
CA THR A 514 -19.20 -25.31 51.59
C THR A 514 -18.85 -23.95 50.98
N SER A 515 -18.64 -22.93 51.82
CA SER A 515 -18.18 -21.61 51.33
C SER A 515 -16.86 -21.65 50.58
N GLN A 516 -16.02 -22.67 50.81
CA GLN A 516 -14.73 -22.86 50.13
C GLN A 516 -14.86 -23.71 48.85
N SER A 517 -15.81 -24.66 48.80
CA SER A 517 -15.97 -25.60 47.67
C SER A 517 -17.03 -25.20 46.65
N VAL A 518 -17.94 -24.28 46.97
CA VAL A 518 -19.06 -23.87 46.08
C VAL A 518 -18.60 -23.40 44.69
N ASN A 519 -17.38 -22.86 44.60
CA ASN A 519 -16.74 -22.39 43.36
C ASN A 519 -15.53 -23.24 42.96
N CYS A 520 -15.49 -24.50 43.38
CA CYS A 520 -14.47 -25.45 42.94
C CYS A 520 -14.44 -25.58 41.41
N ARG A 521 -13.34 -26.09 40.88
CA ARG A 521 -13.06 -26.07 39.45
C ARG A 521 -12.78 -27.48 38.96
N ASP A 522 -13.39 -27.81 37.82
CA ASP A 522 -13.03 -28.98 37.03
C ASP A 522 -11.63 -28.79 36.43
N VAL A 523 -10.60 -29.15 37.20
CA VAL A 523 -9.18 -28.96 36.85
C VAL A 523 -8.75 -29.79 35.64
N GLU A 524 -9.39 -30.93 35.39
CA GLU A 524 -9.08 -31.81 34.26
C GLU A 524 -9.78 -31.39 32.96
N GLY A 525 -10.92 -30.70 33.06
CA GLY A 525 -11.69 -30.23 31.91
C GLY A 525 -11.58 -28.73 31.63
N ARG A 526 -12.73 -28.06 31.59
CA ARG A 526 -12.83 -26.63 31.20
C ARG A 526 -12.65 -25.68 32.37
N GLN A 527 -12.27 -26.13 33.57
CA GLN A 527 -12.33 -25.31 34.79
C GLN A 527 -13.74 -24.75 35.06
N SER A 528 -14.76 -25.50 34.64
CA SER A 528 -16.16 -25.24 34.95
C SER A 528 -16.40 -25.34 36.45
N THR A 529 -17.28 -24.49 36.98
CA THR A 529 -17.76 -24.57 38.36
C THR A 529 -19.01 -25.46 38.46
N PRO A 530 -19.45 -25.86 39.67
CA PRO A 530 -20.74 -26.55 39.85
C PRO A 530 -21.91 -25.81 39.20
N LEU A 531 -21.91 -24.47 39.25
CA LEU A 531 -22.93 -23.62 38.63
C LEU A 531 -22.94 -23.73 37.09
N HIS A 532 -21.79 -23.88 36.44
CA HIS A 532 -21.72 -24.09 34.98
C HIS A 532 -22.39 -25.40 34.56
N PHE A 533 -22.13 -26.48 35.32
CA PHE A 533 -22.72 -27.78 35.08
C PHE A 533 -24.23 -27.75 35.35
N ALA A 534 -24.65 -27.30 36.54
CA ALA A 534 -26.05 -27.20 36.88
C ALA A 534 -26.84 -26.36 35.84
N ALA A 535 -26.26 -25.26 35.37
CA ALA A 535 -26.87 -24.41 34.35
C ALA A 535 -26.95 -25.07 32.96
N GLY A 536 -25.91 -25.78 32.52
CA GLY A 536 -25.89 -26.45 31.21
C GLY A 536 -26.81 -27.68 31.13
N TYR A 537 -27.09 -28.33 32.27
CA TYR A 537 -27.90 -29.56 32.35
C TYR A 537 -29.32 -29.31 32.91
N ASN A 538 -29.76 -28.05 32.98
CA ASN A 538 -31.10 -27.65 33.44
C ASN A 538 -31.44 -28.12 34.87
N ARG A 539 -30.50 -27.99 35.81
CA ARG A 539 -30.70 -28.41 37.21
C ARG A 539 -31.20 -27.23 38.05
N VAL A 540 -32.43 -26.77 37.80
CA VAL A 540 -33.02 -25.56 38.39
C VAL A 540 -32.84 -25.49 39.91
N ALA A 541 -33.22 -26.55 40.65
CA ALA A 541 -33.12 -26.59 42.10
C ALA A 541 -31.67 -26.53 42.63
N VAL A 542 -30.72 -27.10 41.87
CA VAL A 542 -29.29 -27.03 42.21
C VAL A 542 -28.73 -25.65 41.89
N VAL A 543 -29.10 -25.05 40.76
CA VAL A 543 -28.72 -23.67 40.40
C VAL A 543 -29.18 -22.70 41.48
N GLU A 544 -30.44 -22.78 41.89
CA GLU A 544 -30.99 -21.94 42.97
C GLU A 544 -30.24 -22.14 44.29
N TYR A 545 -30.00 -23.39 44.70
CA TYR A 545 -29.26 -23.68 45.92
C TYR A 545 -27.82 -23.13 45.86
N LEU A 546 -27.09 -23.37 44.78
CA LEU A 546 -25.71 -22.89 44.61
C LEU A 546 -25.63 -21.36 44.66
N LEU A 547 -26.54 -20.65 43.98
CA LEU A 547 -26.59 -19.18 44.00
C LEU A 547 -26.88 -18.63 45.40
N GLN A 548 -27.77 -19.27 46.17
CA GLN A 548 -28.05 -18.91 47.57
C GLN A 548 -26.84 -19.14 48.50
N HIS A 549 -25.93 -20.05 48.15
CA HIS A 549 -24.78 -20.45 48.98
C HIS A 549 -23.44 -19.92 48.45
N GLY A 550 -23.46 -18.81 47.68
CA GLY A 550 -22.26 -18.07 47.31
C GLY A 550 -21.57 -18.53 46.03
N ALA A 551 -22.27 -19.25 45.14
CA ALA A 551 -21.76 -19.51 43.80
C ALA A 551 -21.58 -18.20 43.03
N ASP A 552 -20.40 -18.02 42.44
CA ASP A 552 -20.08 -16.85 41.63
C ASP A 552 -20.74 -16.97 40.25
N VAL A 553 -21.79 -16.17 40.05
CA VAL A 553 -22.53 -16.08 38.78
C VAL A 553 -21.67 -15.52 37.63
N HIS A 554 -20.55 -14.87 37.94
CA HIS A 554 -19.61 -14.28 36.98
C HIS A 554 -18.38 -15.16 36.73
N ALA A 555 -18.27 -16.30 37.40
CA ALA A 555 -17.16 -17.22 37.22
C ALA A 555 -17.03 -17.59 35.76
N LYS A 556 -15.82 -17.41 35.21
CA LYS A 556 -15.49 -17.81 33.84
C LYS A 556 -14.77 -19.15 33.82
N ASP A 557 -15.12 -20.00 32.87
CA ASP A 557 -14.38 -21.21 32.55
C ASP A 557 -13.14 -20.89 31.67
N LYS A 558 -12.41 -21.92 31.24
CA LYS A 558 -11.22 -21.81 30.38
C LYS A 558 -11.51 -21.18 29.01
N GLY A 559 -12.74 -21.26 28.52
CA GLY A 559 -13.22 -20.59 27.30
C GLY A 559 -13.71 -19.17 27.53
N GLY A 560 -13.72 -18.68 28.78
CA GLY A 560 -14.29 -17.39 29.15
C GLY A 560 -15.82 -17.40 29.30
N LEU A 561 -16.46 -18.56 29.18
CA LEU A 561 -17.90 -18.72 29.30
C LEU A 561 -18.29 -18.62 30.77
N VAL A 562 -19.43 -17.99 31.03
CA VAL A 562 -20.13 -18.02 32.32
C VAL A 562 -21.33 -18.97 32.24
N ALA A 563 -21.90 -19.36 33.39
CA ALA A 563 -23.07 -20.23 33.46
C ALA A 563 -24.25 -19.79 32.56
N LEU A 564 -24.45 -18.48 32.38
CA LEU A 564 -25.49 -17.91 31.51
C LEU A 564 -25.31 -18.32 30.04
N HIS A 565 -24.07 -18.44 29.52
CA HIS A 565 -23.86 -18.91 28.15
C HIS A 565 -24.34 -20.35 27.97
N ASN A 566 -24.05 -21.23 28.94
CA ASN A 566 -24.47 -22.62 28.90
C ASN A 566 -26.01 -22.72 28.89
N ALA A 567 -26.69 -21.99 29.78
CA ALA A 567 -28.14 -21.96 29.83
C ALA A 567 -28.76 -21.47 28.51
N CYS A 568 -28.22 -20.40 27.93
CA CYS A 568 -28.68 -19.84 26.65
C CYS A 568 -28.42 -20.77 25.46
N SER A 569 -27.25 -21.39 25.38
CA SER A 569 -26.86 -22.28 24.28
C SER A 569 -27.74 -23.54 24.23
N TYR A 570 -28.05 -24.12 25.40
CA TYR A 570 -28.88 -25.33 25.47
C TYR A 570 -30.38 -25.05 25.48
N GLY A 571 -30.81 -23.83 25.82
CA GLY A 571 -32.20 -23.41 25.74
C GLY A 571 -32.99 -23.51 27.05
N HIS A 572 -32.31 -23.36 28.19
CA HIS A 572 -32.91 -23.52 29.51
C HIS A 572 -33.45 -22.19 30.03
N TYR A 573 -34.72 -21.90 29.75
CA TYR A 573 -35.35 -20.59 30.04
C TYR A 573 -35.35 -20.26 31.54
N GLU A 574 -35.85 -21.16 32.39
CA GLU A 574 -35.97 -20.94 33.84
C GLU A 574 -34.60 -20.70 34.50
N VAL A 575 -33.58 -21.47 34.11
CA VAL A 575 -32.19 -21.26 34.56
C VAL A 575 -31.66 -19.91 34.08
N THR A 576 -31.92 -19.54 32.83
CA THR A 576 -31.52 -18.24 32.27
C THR A 576 -32.13 -17.10 33.10
N GLU A 577 -33.42 -17.17 33.38
CA GLU A 577 -34.13 -16.18 34.19
C GLU A 577 -33.58 -16.09 35.62
N LEU A 578 -33.33 -17.24 36.28
CA LEU A 578 -32.72 -17.28 37.61
C LEU A 578 -31.33 -16.64 37.64
N LEU A 579 -30.47 -16.96 36.67
CA LEU A 579 -29.13 -16.37 36.58
C LEU A 579 -29.20 -14.85 36.39
N VAL A 580 -30.12 -14.36 35.55
CA VAL A 580 -30.36 -12.92 35.35
C VAL A 580 -30.85 -12.25 36.63
N LYS A 581 -31.81 -12.85 37.35
CA LYS A 581 -32.32 -12.36 38.64
C LYS A 581 -31.22 -12.28 39.70
N HIS A 582 -30.27 -13.21 39.69
CA HIS A 582 -29.10 -13.22 40.57
C HIS A 582 -27.91 -12.38 40.05
N GLY A 583 -28.15 -11.48 39.10
CA GLY A 583 -27.18 -10.46 38.70
C GLY A 583 -26.22 -10.86 37.58
N ALA A 584 -26.47 -11.94 36.84
CA ALA A 584 -25.63 -12.30 35.68
C ALA A 584 -25.52 -11.14 34.69
N VAL A 585 -24.30 -10.82 34.26
CA VAL A 585 -24.04 -9.74 33.28
C VAL A 585 -24.52 -10.21 31.90
N ILE A 586 -25.58 -9.59 31.39
CA ILE A 586 -26.22 -9.97 30.12
C ILE A 586 -25.28 -9.91 28.91
N ASN A 587 -24.45 -8.86 28.84
CA ASN A 587 -23.55 -8.59 27.71
C ASN A 587 -22.12 -9.09 27.96
N VAL A 588 -21.94 -10.03 28.88
CA VAL A 588 -20.65 -10.69 29.14
C VAL A 588 -20.14 -11.35 27.88
N ALA A 589 -18.83 -11.26 27.68
CA ALA A 589 -18.14 -11.81 26.52
C ALA A 589 -17.19 -12.94 26.95
N ASP A 590 -17.23 -14.04 26.22
CA ASP A 590 -16.24 -15.12 26.29
C ASP A 590 -14.92 -14.74 25.57
N LEU A 591 -13.97 -15.68 25.45
CA LEU A 591 -12.69 -15.42 24.77
C LEU A 591 -12.82 -15.19 23.24
N TRP A 592 -13.94 -15.58 22.64
CA TRP A 592 -14.28 -15.30 21.24
C TRP A 592 -15.25 -14.12 21.09
N LYS A 593 -15.47 -13.36 22.17
CA LYS A 593 -16.43 -12.25 22.24
C LYS A 593 -17.88 -12.65 21.96
N PHE A 594 -18.23 -13.94 22.07
CA PHE A 594 -19.62 -14.36 22.09
C PHE A 594 -20.28 -13.86 23.37
N THR A 595 -21.50 -13.35 23.22
CA THR A 595 -22.38 -13.03 24.35
C THR A 595 -23.43 -14.12 24.50
N PRO A 596 -24.12 -14.21 25.65
CA PRO A 596 -25.28 -15.10 25.80
C PRO A 596 -26.34 -14.94 24.70
N LEU A 597 -26.50 -13.72 24.15
CA LEU A 597 -27.41 -13.47 23.03
C LEU A 597 -26.91 -14.09 21.71
N HIS A 598 -25.60 -14.11 21.46
CA HIS A 598 -25.04 -14.82 20.30
C HIS A 598 -25.32 -16.32 20.39
N GLU A 599 -25.11 -16.93 21.57
CA GLU A 599 -25.39 -18.35 21.81
C GLU A 599 -26.88 -18.67 21.57
N ALA A 600 -27.77 -17.88 22.17
CA ALA A 600 -29.22 -18.08 22.01
C ALA A 600 -29.66 -17.93 20.54
N ALA A 601 -29.15 -16.93 19.82
CA ALA A 601 -29.48 -16.67 18.42
C ALA A 601 -28.98 -17.79 17.50
N ALA A 602 -27.72 -18.20 17.65
CA ALA A 602 -27.11 -19.28 16.85
C ALA A 602 -27.81 -20.65 17.06
N LYS A 603 -28.40 -20.86 18.24
CA LYS A 603 -29.11 -22.10 18.61
C LYS A 603 -30.62 -22.02 18.42
N GLY A 604 -31.14 -20.93 17.87
CA GLY A 604 -32.57 -20.78 17.53
C GLY A 604 -33.49 -20.63 18.76
N LYS A 605 -33.00 -20.05 19.86
CA LYS A 605 -33.74 -19.97 21.13
C LYS A 605 -34.51 -18.65 21.25
N TYR A 606 -35.66 -18.56 20.56
CA TYR A 606 -36.47 -17.34 20.47
C TYR A 606 -36.83 -16.71 21.83
N GLU A 607 -37.44 -17.47 22.75
CA GLU A 607 -37.88 -16.94 24.05
C GLU A 607 -36.71 -16.46 24.92
N ILE A 608 -35.54 -17.08 24.79
CA ILE A 608 -34.32 -16.65 25.50
C ILE A 608 -33.76 -15.38 24.85
N CYS A 609 -33.73 -15.28 23.52
CA CYS A 609 -33.33 -14.04 22.85
C CYS A 609 -34.20 -12.87 23.31
N LYS A 610 -35.52 -13.08 23.40
CA LYS A 610 -36.48 -12.09 23.87
C LYS A 610 -36.23 -11.70 25.33
N LEU A 611 -36.04 -12.68 26.22
CA LEU A 611 -35.71 -12.43 27.63
C LEU A 611 -34.41 -11.62 27.78
N LEU A 612 -33.36 -12.00 27.06
CA LEU A 612 -32.07 -11.29 27.13
C LEU A 612 -32.20 -9.84 26.63
N LEU A 613 -32.90 -9.60 25.52
CA LEU A 613 -33.14 -8.25 24.99
C LEU A 613 -33.94 -7.40 25.99
N LEU A 614 -34.97 -7.98 26.63
CA LEU A 614 -35.74 -7.29 27.67
C LEU A 614 -34.86 -6.85 28.85
N HIS A 615 -33.82 -7.62 29.18
CA HIS A 615 -32.84 -7.30 30.20
C HIS A 615 -31.61 -6.53 29.69
N GLY A 616 -31.68 -5.93 28.49
CA GLY A 616 -30.66 -5.01 27.97
C GLY A 616 -29.52 -5.69 27.21
N ALA A 617 -29.74 -6.86 26.60
CA ALA A 617 -28.77 -7.44 25.68
C ALA A 617 -28.58 -6.55 24.44
N ASP A 618 -27.33 -6.36 24.03
CA ASP A 618 -26.97 -5.57 22.86
C ASP A 618 -26.94 -6.46 21.61
N SER A 619 -27.94 -6.30 20.74
CA SER A 619 -28.07 -7.04 19.46
C SER A 619 -27.08 -6.59 18.39
N THR A 620 -26.33 -5.50 18.62
CA THR A 620 -25.35 -4.95 17.67
C THR A 620 -23.92 -5.35 18.00
N LYS A 621 -23.70 -5.95 19.17
CA LYS A 621 -22.37 -6.34 19.65
C LYS A 621 -21.77 -7.41 18.74
N LYS A 622 -20.53 -7.21 18.31
CA LYS A 622 -19.83 -8.14 17.42
C LYS A 622 -18.92 -9.08 18.18
N ASN A 623 -18.96 -10.35 17.80
CA ASN A 623 -18.00 -11.35 18.24
C ASN A 623 -16.62 -11.12 17.57
N ARG A 624 -15.65 -12.01 17.82
CA ARG A 624 -14.29 -11.91 17.28
C ARG A 624 -14.23 -12.04 15.75
N ASP A 625 -15.19 -12.73 15.14
CA ASP A 625 -15.31 -12.89 13.69
C ASP A 625 -16.00 -11.69 13.03
N GLY A 626 -16.44 -10.70 13.82
CA GLY A 626 -17.14 -9.52 13.33
C GLY A 626 -18.66 -9.74 13.14
N ASN A 627 -19.17 -10.90 13.53
CA ASN A 627 -20.58 -11.27 13.44
C ASN A 627 -21.35 -10.73 14.64
N THR A 628 -22.50 -10.12 14.38
CA THR A 628 -23.53 -9.82 15.39
C THR A 628 -24.36 -11.08 15.70
N PRO A 629 -25.18 -11.11 16.76
CA PRO A 629 -26.11 -12.22 16.99
C PRO A 629 -27.01 -12.50 15.78
N LEU A 630 -27.41 -11.47 15.03
CA LEU A 630 -28.25 -11.59 13.84
C LEU A 630 -27.55 -12.37 12.72
N ASP A 631 -26.24 -12.18 12.55
CA ASP A 631 -25.45 -12.85 11.50
C ASP A 631 -25.27 -14.35 11.76
N LEU A 632 -25.54 -14.81 12.99
CA LEU A 632 -25.44 -16.21 13.38
C LEU A 632 -26.78 -16.95 13.33
N VAL A 633 -27.88 -16.23 13.08
CA VAL A 633 -29.21 -16.84 12.99
C VAL A 633 -29.29 -17.72 11.74
N LYS A 634 -29.86 -18.92 11.86
CA LYS A 634 -29.99 -19.86 10.73
C LYS A 634 -30.92 -19.31 9.66
N ASP A 635 -30.63 -19.65 8.41
CA ASP A 635 -31.51 -19.38 7.27
C ASP A 635 -32.87 -20.06 7.50
N GLY A 636 -33.92 -19.27 7.70
CA GLY A 636 -35.28 -19.75 7.98
C GLY A 636 -35.88 -19.27 9.31
N ASP A 637 -35.05 -18.90 10.30
CA ASP A 637 -35.50 -18.43 11.62
C ASP A 637 -35.93 -16.95 11.60
N THR A 638 -36.91 -16.64 10.74
CA THR A 638 -37.38 -15.27 10.46
C THR A 638 -37.84 -14.51 11.71
N ASP A 639 -38.40 -15.21 12.69
CA ASP A 639 -38.86 -14.61 13.95
C ASP A 639 -37.71 -14.07 14.82
N ILE A 640 -36.58 -14.79 14.85
CA ILE A 640 -35.38 -14.34 15.58
C ILE A 640 -34.71 -13.21 14.80
N GLN A 641 -34.67 -13.31 13.47
CA GLN A 641 -34.14 -12.24 12.62
C GLN A 641 -34.89 -10.93 12.84
N ASP A 642 -36.22 -11.00 12.88
CA ASP A 642 -37.07 -9.83 13.10
C ASP A 642 -36.92 -9.28 14.52
N LEU A 643 -36.88 -10.16 15.52
CA LEU A 643 -36.66 -9.78 16.92
C LEU A 643 -35.33 -9.03 17.10
N LEU A 644 -34.24 -9.52 16.51
CA LEU A 644 -32.91 -8.92 16.64
C LEU A 644 -32.76 -7.62 15.84
N ARG A 645 -33.49 -7.47 14.73
CA ARG A 645 -33.55 -6.24 13.93
C ARG A 645 -34.40 -5.15 14.58
N GLY A 646 -35.36 -5.51 15.43
CA GLY A 646 -36.27 -4.56 16.09
C GLY A 646 -37.00 -3.68 15.07
N ASP A 647 -36.99 -2.36 15.30
CA ASP A 647 -37.65 -1.35 14.45
C ASP A 647 -37.26 -1.43 12.97
N ALA A 648 -36.03 -1.83 12.67
CA ALA A 648 -35.58 -1.98 11.28
C ALA A 648 -36.37 -3.06 10.52
N ALA A 649 -36.86 -4.10 11.21
CA ALA A 649 -37.71 -5.13 10.61
C ALA A 649 -39.09 -4.57 10.23
N LEU A 650 -39.66 -3.70 11.07
CA LEU A 650 -40.93 -3.03 10.79
C LEU A 650 -40.79 -2.06 9.60
N LEU A 651 -39.72 -1.27 9.56
CA LEU A 651 -39.41 -0.35 8.45
C LEU A 651 -39.25 -1.10 7.12
N ASP A 652 -38.50 -2.22 7.11
CA ASP A 652 -38.33 -3.05 5.90
C ASP A 652 -39.65 -3.71 5.46
N ALA A 653 -40.44 -4.23 6.41
CA ALA A 653 -41.74 -4.81 6.13
C ALA A 653 -42.70 -3.76 5.53
N ALA A 654 -42.69 -2.53 6.05
CA ALA A 654 -43.51 -1.45 5.55
C ALA A 654 -43.10 -0.98 4.15
N LYS A 655 -41.78 -0.92 3.88
CA LYS A 655 -41.22 -0.63 2.56
C LYS A 655 -41.56 -1.70 1.51
N LYS A 656 -41.54 -2.98 1.89
CA LYS A 656 -41.83 -4.11 1.00
C LYS A 656 -43.33 -4.41 0.84
N GLY A 657 -44.19 -3.75 1.59
CA GLY A 657 -45.64 -3.98 1.53
C GLY A 657 -46.10 -5.28 2.21
N CYS A 658 -45.32 -5.85 3.12
CA CYS A 658 -45.67 -7.14 3.72
C CYS A 658 -46.60 -6.98 4.93
N VAL A 659 -47.90 -6.91 4.68
CA VAL A 659 -48.94 -6.64 5.69
C VAL A 659 -48.91 -7.63 6.86
N SER A 660 -48.72 -8.93 6.61
CA SER A 660 -48.66 -9.95 7.67
C SER A 660 -47.48 -9.74 8.62
N ARG A 661 -46.32 -9.36 8.09
CA ARG A 661 -45.13 -9.02 8.90
C ARG A 661 -45.33 -7.71 9.66
N VAL A 662 -45.90 -6.68 9.02
CA VAL A 662 -46.22 -5.41 9.71
C VAL A 662 -47.18 -5.66 10.87
N LYS A 663 -48.24 -6.45 10.68
CA LYS A 663 -49.19 -6.83 11.74
C LYS A 663 -48.54 -7.54 12.92
N LYS A 664 -47.48 -8.32 12.68
CA LYS A 664 -46.75 -9.04 13.73
C LYS A 664 -45.76 -8.14 14.49
N LEU A 665 -45.14 -7.18 13.80
CA LEU A 665 -44.03 -6.38 14.33
C LEU A 665 -44.45 -5.02 14.88
N CYS A 666 -45.58 -4.49 14.42
CA CYS A 666 -46.09 -3.19 14.81
C CYS A 666 -46.67 -3.25 16.23
N THR A 667 -46.14 -2.41 17.12
CA THR A 667 -46.63 -2.18 18.47
C THR A 667 -46.93 -0.69 18.66
N PRO A 668 -47.71 -0.30 19.68
CA PRO A 668 -47.96 1.11 19.98
C PRO A 668 -46.66 1.92 20.19
N GLU A 669 -45.62 1.30 20.71
CA GLU A 669 -44.33 1.94 20.99
C GLU A 669 -43.48 2.18 19.74
N ASN A 670 -43.59 1.31 18.72
CA ASN A 670 -42.71 1.35 17.54
C ASN A 670 -43.40 1.75 16.23
N VAL A 671 -44.72 1.99 16.20
CA VAL A 671 -45.46 2.37 14.98
C VAL A 671 -44.88 3.61 14.29
N ASN A 672 -44.29 4.52 15.07
CA ASN A 672 -43.60 5.73 14.61
C ASN A 672 -42.07 5.66 14.76
N CYS A 673 -41.50 4.44 14.80
CA CYS A 673 -40.06 4.25 14.78
C CYS A 673 -39.43 4.91 13.56
N ARG A 674 -38.11 5.14 13.59
CA ARG A 674 -37.45 5.93 12.55
C ARG A 674 -36.20 5.25 12.06
N ASP A 675 -35.97 5.32 10.75
CA ASP A 675 -34.70 4.88 10.19
C ASP A 675 -33.55 5.72 10.77
N THR A 676 -32.45 5.08 11.18
CA THR A 676 -31.30 5.78 11.78
C THR A 676 -30.21 6.09 10.75
N GLN A 677 -30.20 5.35 9.63
CA GLN A 677 -29.18 5.45 8.57
C GLN A 677 -29.65 6.26 7.35
N GLY A 678 -30.91 6.71 7.33
CA GLY A 678 -31.53 7.37 6.18
C GLY A 678 -32.00 8.78 6.49
N ARG A 679 -33.22 9.10 6.01
CA ARG A 679 -33.83 10.42 6.19
C ARG A 679 -34.59 10.54 7.50
N HIS A 680 -34.44 9.62 8.45
CA HIS A 680 -35.23 9.62 9.69
C HIS A 680 -36.73 9.38 9.42
N SER A 681 -37.00 8.56 8.41
CA SER A 681 -38.35 8.25 7.91
C SER A 681 -39.05 7.24 8.81
N THR A 682 -40.37 7.37 8.97
CA THR A 682 -41.22 6.39 9.68
C THR A 682 -41.66 5.25 8.75
N PRO A 683 -42.20 4.13 9.29
CA PRO A 683 -42.82 3.09 8.47
C PRO A 683 -43.86 3.65 7.49
N LEU A 684 -44.62 4.68 7.91
CA LEU A 684 -45.63 5.34 7.07
C LEU A 684 -45.01 6.12 5.90
N HIS A 685 -43.85 6.76 6.07
CA HIS A 685 -43.13 7.40 4.96
C HIS A 685 -42.71 6.40 3.88
N LEU A 686 -42.27 5.22 4.31
CA LEU A 686 -41.84 4.14 3.42
C LEU A 686 -43.05 3.53 2.72
N ALA A 687 -44.11 3.22 3.45
CA ALA A 687 -45.36 2.74 2.85
C ALA A 687 -45.91 3.73 1.81
N ALA A 688 -45.87 5.04 2.12
CA ALA A 688 -46.30 6.10 1.23
C ALA A 688 -45.44 6.25 -0.03
N GLY A 689 -44.11 6.20 0.09
CA GLY A 689 -43.20 6.34 -1.07
C GLY A 689 -43.17 5.13 -1.99
N TYR A 690 -43.44 3.93 -1.48
CA TYR A 690 -43.40 2.66 -2.23
C TYR A 690 -44.78 2.15 -2.66
N ASN A 691 -45.84 2.95 -2.51
CA ASN A 691 -47.22 2.62 -2.91
C ASN A 691 -47.84 1.42 -2.17
N ASN A 692 -47.54 1.24 -0.89
CA ASN A 692 -48.08 0.14 -0.09
C ASN A 692 -49.35 0.57 0.66
N LEU A 693 -50.48 0.65 -0.05
CA LEU A 693 -51.74 1.18 0.47
C LEU A 693 -52.25 0.44 1.73
N GLU A 694 -52.33 -0.89 1.70
CA GLU A 694 -52.83 -1.69 2.84
C GLU A 694 -51.95 -1.55 4.09
N VAL A 695 -50.63 -1.44 3.89
CA VAL A 695 -49.69 -1.19 4.98
C VAL A 695 -49.89 0.22 5.55
N ALA A 696 -50.02 1.24 4.69
CA ALA A 696 -50.26 2.61 5.12
C ALA A 696 -51.57 2.72 5.91
N GLU A 697 -52.63 2.06 5.46
CA GLU A 697 -53.91 2.00 6.16
C GLU A 697 -53.77 1.33 7.53
N TYR A 698 -53.11 0.17 7.58
CA TYR A 698 -52.89 -0.53 8.85
C TYR A 698 -52.09 0.32 9.84
N LEU A 699 -50.99 0.94 9.41
CA LEU A 699 -50.16 1.81 10.26
C LEU A 699 -50.97 3.00 10.81
N LEU A 700 -51.77 3.66 9.97
CA LEU A 700 -52.63 4.78 10.38
C LEU A 700 -53.69 4.35 11.40
N GLN A 701 -54.33 3.19 11.19
CA GLN A 701 -55.28 2.62 12.16
C GLN A 701 -54.64 2.31 13.53
N HIS A 702 -53.33 2.09 13.56
CA HIS A 702 -52.58 1.74 14.77
C HIS A 702 -51.73 2.91 15.32
N GLY A 703 -52.08 4.15 14.95
CA GLY A 703 -51.52 5.35 15.56
C GLY A 703 -50.25 5.91 14.90
N ALA A 704 -49.98 5.56 13.63
CA ALA A 704 -48.94 6.24 12.87
C ALA A 704 -49.28 7.73 12.70
N ASP A 705 -48.33 8.60 13.00
CA ASP A 705 -48.48 10.04 12.82
C ASP A 705 -48.38 10.38 11.32
N VAL A 706 -49.53 10.72 10.74
CA VAL A 706 -49.69 11.10 9.34
C VAL A 706 -48.87 12.32 8.94
N ASN A 707 -48.51 13.17 9.91
CA ASN A 707 -47.78 14.43 9.73
C ASN A 707 -46.37 14.36 10.33
N ALA A 708 -45.87 13.18 10.67
CA ALA A 708 -44.50 13.03 11.14
C ALA A 708 -43.54 13.57 10.09
N ALA A 709 -42.69 14.53 10.46
CA ALA A 709 -41.70 15.09 9.56
C ALA A 709 -40.40 14.27 9.62
N ASP A 710 -39.83 13.94 8.46
CA ASP A 710 -38.49 13.36 8.31
C ASP A 710 -37.38 14.42 8.56
N LYS A 711 -36.11 14.05 8.38
CA LYS A 711 -34.96 14.95 8.57
C LYS A 711 -34.98 16.16 7.63
N GLY A 712 -35.60 16.04 6.45
CA GLY A 712 -35.82 17.10 5.48
C GLY A 712 -37.07 17.95 5.77
N GLY A 713 -37.86 17.60 6.78
CA GLY A 713 -39.16 18.24 7.04
C GLY A 713 -40.31 17.64 6.21
N LEU A 714 -40.04 16.59 5.43
CA LEU A 714 -41.04 15.99 4.56
C LEU A 714 -41.95 15.09 5.38
N ILE A 715 -43.26 15.28 5.25
CA ILE A 715 -44.28 14.35 5.77
C ILE A 715 -44.58 13.22 4.76
N PRO A 716 -45.20 12.09 5.15
CA PRO A 716 -45.55 11.00 4.23
C PRO A 716 -46.28 11.44 2.95
N LEU A 717 -47.11 12.50 3.02
CA LEU A 717 -47.80 13.06 1.86
C LEU A 717 -46.84 13.62 0.80
N HIS A 718 -45.69 14.19 1.18
CA HIS A 718 -44.66 14.62 0.22
C HIS A 718 -44.09 13.44 -0.55
N ASN A 719 -43.85 12.30 0.12
CA ASN A 719 -43.35 11.10 -0.53
C ASN A 719 -44.38 10.55 -1.53
N ALA A 720 -45.64 10.41 -1.10
CA ALA A 720 -46.72 10.03 -2.03
C ALA A 720 -46.80 11.02 -3.21
N ALA A 721 -46.53 12.32 -2.94
CA ALA A 721 -46.59 13.36 -3.95
C ALA A 721 -45.49 13.37 -4.99
N SER A 722 -44.25 13.17 -4.57
CA SER A 722 -43.10 13.11 -5.47
C SER A 722 -43.21 11.90 -6.43
N TYR A 723 -43.71 10.76 -5.94
CA TYR A 723 -43.84 9.54 -6.73
C TYR A 723 -45.19 9.38 -7.46
N GLY A 724 -46.21 10.17 -7.12
CA GLY A 724 -47.51 10.18 -7.81
C GLY A 724 -48.49 9.10 -7.35
N HIS A 725 -48.42 8.68 -6.08
CA HIS A 725 -49.26 7.61 -5.54
C HIS A 725 -50.61 8.17 -5.03
N VAL A 726 -51.59 8.27 -5.94
CA VAL A 726 -52.87 8.97 -5.73
C VAL A 726 -53.69 8.35 -4.59
N ASP A 727 -53.85 7.03 -4.57
CA ASP A 727 -54.68 6.35 -3.55
C ASP A 727 -54.09 6.48 -2.15
N VAL A 728 -52.76 6.39 -2.04
CA VAL A 728 -52.07 6.59 -0.76
C VAL A 728 -52.16 8.05 -0.30
N ALA A 729 -52.03 9.01 -1.22
CA ALA A 729 -52.22 10.42 -0.87
C ALA A 729 -53.66 10.71 -0.43
N ALA A 730 -54.67 10.15 -1.10
CA ALA A 730 -56.07 10.27 -0.71
C ALA A 730 -56.32 9.66 0.69
N LEU A 731 -55.72 8.51 0.96
CA LEU A 731 -55.74 7.89 2.29
C LEU A 731 -55.08 8.78 3.35
N LEU A 732 -53.90 9.34 3.08
CA LEU A 732 -53.21 10.23 4.01
C LEU A 732 -54.05 11.50 4.30
N ILE A 733 -54.64 12.11 3.27
CA ILE A 733 -55.55 13.27 3.41
C ILE A 733 -56.78 12.90 4.25
N LYS A 734 -57.37 11.71 4.03
CA LYS A 734 -58.49 11.18 4.83
C LYS A 734 -58.13 11.05 6.31
N TYR A 735 -56.87 10.75 6.63
CA TYR A 735 -56.34 10.71 8.00
C TYR A 735 -55.76 12.05 8.46
N ASN A 736 -56.17 13.18 7.87
CA ASN A 736 -55.79 14.55 8.25
C ASN A 736 -54.31 14.90 8.00
N ALA A 737 -53.72 14.42 6.90
CA ALA A 737 -52.44 14.96 6.41
C ALA A 737 -52.55 16.47 6.12
N CYS A 738 -51.55 17.23 6.55
CA CYS A 738 -51.45 18.66 6.30
C CYS A 738 -51.06 18.90 4.84
N VAL A 739 -52.06 19.19 4.02
CA VAL A 739 -51.93 19.36 2.56
C VAL A 739 -50.94 20.48 2.17
N ASN A 740 -50.80 21.50 3.02
CA ASN A 740 -49.86 22.62 2.86
C ASN A 740 -48.65 22.53 3.78
N ALA A 741 -48.29 21.35 4.28
CA ALA A 741 -47.09 21.18 5.11
C ALA A 741 -45.84 21.66 4.36
N ASN A 742 -45.00 22.44 5.03
CA ASN A 742 -43.73 22.88 4.48
C ASN A 742 -42.61 21.97 4.95
N ASP A 743 -41.77 21.53 4.01
CA ASP A 743 -40.48 20.95 4.34
C ASP A 743 -39.46 22.03 4.78
N LYS A 744 -38.21 21.64 5.02
CA LYS A 744 -37.14 22.58 5.45
C LYS A 744 -36.81 23.67 4.43
N TRP A 745 -37.18 23.50 3.17
CA TRP A 745 -37.00 24.47 2.09
C TRP A 745 -38.31 25.16 1.72
N ALA A 746 -39.35 24.99 2.55
CA ALA A 746 -40.70 25.47 2.32
C ALA A 746 -41.38 24.90 1.07
N PHE A 747 -40.93 23.76 0.55
CA PHE A 747 -41.71 23.01 -0.44
C PHE A 747 -42.94 22.40 0.23
N THR A 748 -44.07 22.44 -0.47
CA THR A 748 -45.30 21.75 -0.08
C THR A 748 -45.46 20.47 -0.91
N PRO A 749 -46.36 19.53 -0.53
CA PRO A 749 -46.66 18.38 -1.38
C PRO A 749 -47.10 18.78 -2.79
N LEU A 750 -47.73 19.95 -2.96
CA LEU A 750 -48.09 20.48 -4.27
C LEU A 750 -46.86 20.93 -5.08
N HIS A 751 -45.83 21.51 -4.46
CA HIS A 751 -44.57 21.83 -5.14
C HIS A 751 -43.90 20.56 -5.67
N GLU A 752 -43.84 19.49 -4.87
CA GLU A 752 -43.29 18.20 -5.26
C GLU A 752 -44.08 17.57 -6.42
N ALA A 753 -45.41 17.52 -6.30
CA ALA A 753 -46.28 16.99 -7.35
C ALA A 753 -46.13 17.80 -8.67
N ALA A 754 -46.06 19.12 -8.58
CA ALA A 754 -45.93 20.02 -9.72
C ALA A 754 -44.57 19.86 -10.43
N GLN A 755 -43.48 19.83 -9.67
CA GLN A 755 -42.13 19.65 -10.21
C GLN A 755 -41.97 18.31 -10.93
N LYS A 756 -42.59 17.24 -10.40
CA LYS A 756 -42.54 15.88 -10.96
C LYS A 756 -43.64 15.59 -12.00
N GLY A 757 -44.45 16.58 -12.37
CA GLY A 757 -45.49 16.42 -13.41
C GLY A 757 -46.63 15.47 -13.02
N ARG A 758 -47.05 15.44 -11.74
CA ARG A 758 -48.08 14.52 -11.24
C ARG A 758 -49.48 15.15 -11.32
N THR A 759 -50.07 15.22 -12.50
CA THR A 759 -51.32 15.96 -12.78
C THR A 759 -52.51 15.53 -11.93
N GLN A 760 -52.80 14.22 -11.86
CA GLN A 760 -53.90 13.68 -11.06
C GLN A 760 -53.73 14.03 -9.57
N LEU A 761 -52.49 14.04 -9.10
CA LEU A 761 -52.21 14.34 -7.71
C LEU A 761 -52.25 15.84 -7.41
N CYS A 762 -51.78 16.68 -8.33
CA CYS A 762 -51.96 18.12 -8.23
C CYS A 762 -53.46 18.45 -8.12
N ALA A 763 -54.30 17.80 -8.94
CA ALA A 763 -55.75 17.97 -8.89
C ALA A 763 -56.33 17.52 -7.53
N LEU A 764 -55.90 16.36 -7.03
CA LEU A 764 -56.31 15.86 -5.71
C LEU A 764 -55.91 16.85 -4.59
N LEU A 765 -54.66 17.31 -4.57
CA LEU A 765 -54.16 18.25 -3.56
C LEU A 765 -54.92 19.58 -3.59
N LEU A 766 -55.14 20.15 -4.78
CA LEU A 766 -55.92 21.39 -4.96
C LEU A 766 -57.37 21.22 -4.50
N ALA A 767 -58.01 20.09 -4.85
CA ALA A 767 -59.38 19.77 -4.42
C ALA A 767 -59.49 19.66 -2.88
N HIS A 768 -58.39 19.35 -2.20
CA HIS A 768 -58.31 19.27 -0.74
C HIS A 768 -57.60 20.48 -0.09
N GLY A 769 -57.59 21.63 -0.77
CA GLY A 769 -57.18 22.90 -0.17
C GLY A 769 -55.68 23.20 -0.23
N ALA A 770 -54.93 22.58 -1.15
CA ALA A 770 -53.56 23.00 -1.43
C ALA A 770 -53.54 24.43 -2.00
N ASP A 771 -52.70 25.29 -1.46
CA ASP A 771 -52.57 26.67 -1.92
C ASP A 771 -51.50 26.76 -3.03
N PRO A 772 -51.90 27.04 -4.29
CA PRO A 772 -50.96 27.15 -5.41
C PRO A 772 -50.14 28.46 -5.40
N ALA A 773 -50.40 29.37 -4.47
CA ALA A 773 -49.67 30.64 -4.34
C ALA A 773 -48.56 30.60 -3.27
N LEU A 774 -48.48 29.55 -2.45
CA LEU A 774 -47.40 29.40 -1.47
C LEU A 774 -46.05 29.33 -2.17
N LYS A 775 -45.06 29.96 -1.56
CA LYS A 775 -43.70 30.04 -2.10
C LYS A 775 -42.73 29.27 -1.24
N ASN A 776 -41.80 28.57 -1.88
CA ASN A 776 -40.65 27.98 -1.22
C ASN A 776 -39.63 29.06 -0.78
N GLN A 777 -38.53 28.65 -0.15
CA GLN A 777 -37.47 29.57 0.29
C GLN A 777 -36.80 30.36 -0.84
N GLU A 778 -36.84 29.86 -2.07
CA GLU A 778 -36.34 30.55 -3.27
C GLU A 778 -37.37 31.54 -3.84
N GLY A 779 -38.54 31.67 -3.21
CA GLY A 779 -39.61 32.56 -3.66
C GLY A 779 -40.42 32.03 -4.85
N GLN A 780 -40.28 30.74 -5.18
CA GLN A 780 -40.97 30.05 -6.28
C GLN A 780 -42.27 29.44 -5.79
N ALA A 781 -43.36 29.63 -6.52
CA ALA A 781 -44.62 28.92 -6.33
C ALA A 781 -44.60 27.56 -7.07
N PRO A 782 -45.53 26.62 -6.81
CA PRO A 782 -45.62 25.36 -7.53
C PRO A 782 -45.65 25.55 -9.05
N LEU A 783 -46.33 26.60 -9.54
CA LEU A 783 -46.42 26.94 -10.96
C LEU A 783 -45.05 27.22 -11.60
N ASP A 784 -44.11 27.82 -10.85
CA ASP A 784 -42.77 28.17 -11.34
C ASP A 784 -41.88 26.93 -11.54
N LEU A 785 -42.23 25.82 -10.89
CA LEU A 785 -41.48 24.55 -10.93
C LEU A 785 -42.02 23.56 -11.98
N VAL A 786 -43.10 23.92 -12.68
CA VAL A 786 -43.84 22.97 -13.53
C VAL A 786 -43.05 22.56 -14.76
N THR A 787 -42.91 21.24 -14.91
CA THR A 787 -42.28 20.60 -16.07
C THR A 787 -43.28 20.12 -17.13
N ALA A 788 -44.55 19.87 -16.77
CA ALA A 788 -45.58 19.32 -17.65
C ALA A 788 -46.70 20.33 -17.98
N ASP A 789 -47.12 20.38 -19.25
CA ASP A 789 -48.04 21.41 -19.75
C ASP A 789 -49.46 21.31 -19.17
N ASP A 790 -49.91 20.09 -18.89
CA ASP A 790 -51.21 19.81 -18.24
C ASP A 790 -51.23 20.26 -16.77
N VAL A 791 -50.16 20.02 -16.03
CA VAL A 791 -49.97 20.58 -14.67
C VAL A 791 -49.93 22.11 -14.71
N ARG A 792 -49.30 22.70 -15.74
CA ARG A 792 -49.21 24.16 -15.89
C ARG A 792 -50.60 24.75 -16.11
N ALA A 793 -51.39 24.15 -16.99
CA ALA A 793 -52.77 24.55 -17.25
C ALA A 793 -53.62 24.46 -15.97
N LEU A 794 -53.51 23.33 -15.25
CA LEU A 794 -54.23 23.09 -13.99
C LEU A 794 -53.90 24.13 -12.92
N LEU A 795 -52.61 24.39 -12.67
CA LEU A 795 -52.18 25.36 -11.65
C LEU A 795 -52.51 26.80 -12.05
N THR A 796 -52.38 27.15 -13.33
CA THR A 796 -52.77 28.48 -13.83
C THR A 796 -54.27 28.74 -13.63
N ALA A 797 -55.11 27.73 -13.86
CA ALA A 797 -56.54 27.82 -13.60
C ALA A 797 -56.90 27.90 -12.11
N ALA A 798 -56.06 27.34 -11.23
CA ALA A 798 -56.27 27.34 -9.78
C ALA A 798 -55.73 28.58 -9.06
N MET A 799 -54.85 29.38 -9.69
CA MET A 799 -54.27 30.58 -9.07
C MET A 799 -55.13 31.84 -9.26
N PRO A 800 -55.31 32.67 -8.21
CA PRO A 800 -55.97 33.96 -8.35
C PRO A 800 -55.12 34.93 -9.21
N PRO A 801 -55.72 35.85 -10.00
CA PRO A 801 -55.00 36.74 -10.92
C PRO A 801 -53.88 37.57 -10.28
N ALA A 802 -54.00 37.86 -8.98
CA ALA A 802 -53.01 38.60 -8.21
C ALA A 802 -51.70 37.81 -7.96
N ALA A 803 -51.78 36.48 -7.90
CA ALA A 803 -50.67 35.57 -7.57
C ALA A 803 -49.91 35.03 -8.80
N LEU A 804 -50.44 35.23 -10.01
CA LEU A 804 -49.78 34.83 -11.25
C LEU A 804 -48.49 35.65 -11.49
N PRO A 805 -47.42 35.05 -12.06
CA PRO A 805 -46.22 35.76 -12.48
C PRO A 805 -46.56 36.93 -13.42
N THR A 806 -45.76 38.00 -13.41
CA THR A 806 -46.01 39.26 -14.15
C THR A 806 -46.26 39.09 -15.65
N PHE A 807 -45.80 37.99 -16.25
CA PHE A 807 -46.07 37.63 -17.65
C PHE A 807 -47.51 37.20 -17.94
N TYR A 808 -48.32 36.90 -16.91
CA TYR A 808 -49.69 36.38 -17.02
C TYR A 808 -50.76 37.35 -16.49
N LYS A 809 -50.38 38.57 -16.07
CA LYS A 809 -51.35 39.60 -15.67
C LYS A 809 -51.85 40.37 -16.90
N PRO A 810 -53.17 40.45 -17.15
CA PRO A 810 -53.72 41.44 -18.06
C PRO A 810 -53.49 42.84 -17.47
N GLN A 811 -52.81 43.73 -18.19
CA GLN A 811 -52.58 45.10 -17.75
C GLN A 811 -53.90 45.90 -17.77
N LEU A 812 -54.37 46.37 -16.62
CA LEU A 812 -55.36 47.43 -16.51
C LEU A 812 -55.00 48.39 -15.37
N LEU A 813 -55.34 49.66 -15.59
CA LEU A 813 -54.75 50.87 -15.03
C LEU A 813 -54.96 51.10 -13.51
N ASN A 814 -53.97 51.80 -12.93
CA ASN A 814 -53.86 52.35 -11.57
C ASN A 814 -55.11 53.09 -11.05
N VAL A 815 -55.33 53.02 -9.72
CA VAL A 815 -55.39 54.13 -8.72
C VAL A 815 -55.72 53.53 -7.32
N PRO A 816 -55.21 54.09 -6.19
CA PRO A 816 -54.82 53.33 -5.00
C PRO A 816 -55.84 53.29 -3.85
N GLN A 817 -55.84 52.15 -3.11
CA GLN A 817 -55.85 51.92 -1.63
C GLN A 817 -56.61 52.87 -0.66
N PRO A 818 -56.85 52.54 0.65
CA PRO A 818 -56.36 51.42 1.48
C PRO A 818 -57.40 50.82 2.47
N SER A 819 -56.89 49.93 3.35
CA SER A 819 -57.27 49.69 4.76
C SER A 819 -58.51 48.80 5.01
N THR A 820 -58.57 47.85 5.94
CA THR A 820 -57.72 47.42 7.08
C THR A 820 -58.39 46.21 7.75
N THR A 821 -57.58 45.34 8.41
CA THR A 821 -57.85 44.58 9.67
C THR A 821 -59.12 43.69 9.80
N ALA A 822 -59.19 42.59 10.55
CA ALA A 822 -58.30 41.67 11.26
C ALA A 822 -59.23 40.65 11.98
N ILE A 823 -58.65 39.61 12.61
CA ILE A 823 -59.13 38.89 13.82
C ILE A 823 -59.98 37.60 13.66
N ALA A 824 -59.29 36.48 13.95
CA ALA A 824 -59.55 35.36 14.89
C ALA A 824 -60.68 34.30 14.72
N ALA A 825 -60.19 33.05 14.74
CA ALA A 825 -60.45 31.96 15.70
C ALA A 825 -61.60 30.92 15.52
N LEU A 826 -61.16 29.65 15.67
CA LEU A 826 -61.75 28.49 16.37
C LEU A 826 -62.78 27.55 15.70
N SER A 827 -62.34 26.27 15.63
CA SER A 827 -63.03 25.04 16.11
C SER A 827 -63.94 24.19 15.19
N SER A 828 -63.59 22.89 15.15
CA SER A 828 -64.41 21.65 15.24
C SER A 828 -65.34 21.15 14.09
N VAL A 829 -64.94 20.05 13.41
CA VAL A 829 -65.45 18.63 13.53
C VAL A 829 -66.96 18.38 13.22
N PRO A 830 -67.49 17.20 12.78
CA PRO A 830 -66.98 16.03 11.97
C PRO A 830 -68.04 15.19 11.15
N LEU A 831 -67.61 14.00 10.64
CA LEU A 831 -68.30 12.67 10.49
C LEU A 831 -69.45 12.53 9.45
N SER A 832 -69.80 11.40 8.80
CA SER A 832 -69.50 9.93 8.89
C SER A 832 -70.21 9.12 7.76
N SER A 833 -69.60 7.99 7.32
CA SER A 833 -70.19 6.64 7.01
C SER A 833 -71.21 6.45 5.84
N PRO A 834 -71.66 5.21 5.44
CA PRO A 834 -71.14 3.81 5.58
C PRO A 834 -71.26 2.85 4.33
N THR A 835 -70.72 1.61 4.49
CA THR A 835 -71.17 0.23 4.05
C THR A 835 -71.18 -0.35 2.61
N LEU A 836 -70.44 -1.47 2.46
CA LEU A 836 -70.73 -2.84 1.93
C LEU A 836 -71.34 -3.14 0.53
N SER A 837 -70.61 -3.98 -0.24
CA SER A 837 -70.96 -5.36 -0.71
C SER A 837 -70.93 -5.71 -2.23
N ALA A 838 -70.35 -6.91 -2.47
CA ALA A 838 -70.61 -7.96 -3.48
C ALA A 838 -70.13 -7.87 -4.95
N ALA A 839 -69.18 -8.77 -5.27
CA ALA A 839 -69.22 -9.86 -6.27
C ALA A 839 -69.27 -9.64 -7.80
N SER A 840 -68.45 -10.50 -8.45
CA SER A 840 -68.64 -11.25 -9.71
C SER A 840 -68.37 -10.63 -11.09
N SER A 841 -67.24 -11.08 -11.67
CA SER A 841 -67.11 -12.05 -12.80
C SER A 841 -67.55 -11.72 -14.23
N LEU A 842 -66.78 -12.35 -15.15
CA LEU A 842 -67.05 -12.74 -16.56
C LEU A 842 -66.69 -11.70 -17.64
N ASP A 843 -66.03 -12.03 -18.76
CA ASP A 843 -65.26 -13.20 -19.22
C ASP A 843 -64.74 -12.90 -20.64
N ASN A 844 -63.63 -13.56 -21.04
CA ASN A 844 -63.37 -14.12 -22.39
C ASN A 844 -63.18 -13.21 -23.64
N LEU A 845 -62.45 -13.56 -24.72
CA LEU A 845 -61.62 -14.71 -25.15
C LEU A 845 -61.08 -14.41 -26.56
N ALA A 846 -59.90 -14.94 -26.91
CA ALA A 846 -59.57 -15.64 -28.18
C ALA A 846 -58.03 -15.87 -28.26
N SER A 847 -57.47 -17.03 -27.88
CA SER A 847 -57.43 -18.36 -28.55
C SER A 847 -56.21 -18.46 -29.50
N SER A 848 -55.34 -19.50 -29.53
CA SER A 848 -55.53 -20.95 -29.29
C SER A 848 -54.19 -21.71 -29.13
N PHE A 849 -54.22 -22.79 -28.34
CA PHE A 849 -53.66 -24.17 -28.50
C PHE A 849 -52.27 -24.39 -29.18
N SER A 850 -51.27 -24.96 -28.49
CA SER A 850 -50.91 -26.41 -28.32
C SER A 850 -50.40 -27.07 -29.62
N GLU A 851 -49.52 -28.08 -29.71
CA GLU A 851 -48.92 -29.08 -28.82
C GLU A 851 -47.76 -29.76 -29.60
N THR A 852 -46.81 -30.38 -28.88
CA THR A 852 -45.94 -31.55 -29.24
C THR A 852 -45.11 -31.63 -30.55
N THR A 853 -43.78 -31.52 -30.35
CA THR A 853 -42.63 -32.37 -30.81
C THR A 853 -42.66 -33.11 -32.16
N SER A 854 -41.65 -32.86 -33.01
CA SER A 854 -40.56 -33.81 -33.38
C SER A 854 -39.68 -33.31 -34.54
N VAL A 855 -38.35 -33.37 -34.34
CA VAL A 855 -37.30 -33.98 -35.19
C VAL A 855 -37.08 -33.51 -36.65
N SER A 856 -35.78 -33.46 -37.00
CA SER A 856 -35.13 -33.56 -38.33
C SER A 856 -35.00 -32.26 -39.14
N SER A 857 -33.76 -31.77 -39.33
CA SER A 857 -32.83 -32.05 -40.44
C SER A 857 -33.22 -31.27 -41.71
N GLY A 858 -32.36 -30.61 -42.45
CA GLY A 858 -30.91 -30.60 -42.54
C GLY A 858 -30.56 -30.11 -43.96
N GLY A 859 -29.46 -29.36 -44.09
CA GLY A 859 -28.78 -29.05 -45.36
C GLY A 859 -29.52 -28.10 -46.32
N ALA A 860 -28.89 -27.51 -47.32
CA ALA A 860 -27.49 -27.26 -47.66
C ALA A 860 -27.52 -26.34 -48.90
N GLU A 861 -26.50 -25.49 -49.03
CA GLU A 861 -25.96 -24.94 -50.30
C GLU A 861 -26.82 -24.04 -51.22
N GLY A 862 -26.12 -23.10 -51.87
CA GLY A 862 -26.53 -22.59 -53.18
C GLY A 862 -26.30 -21.10 -53.40
N ALA A 863 -25.25 -20.78 -54.14
CA ALA A 863 -24.78 -19.44 -54.46
C ALA A 863 -25.57 -18.70 -55.56
N SER A 864 -25.21 -17.41 -55.71
CA SER A 864 -25.13 -16.59 -56.94
C SER A 864 -26.24 -15.58 -57.24
N GLY A 865 -25.80 -14.40 -57.71
CA GLY A 865 -26.54 -13.60 -58.71
C GLY A 865 -26.98 -12.20 -58.30
N LEU A 866 -26.24 -11.20 -58.78
CA LEU A 866 -26.52 -9.76 -58.80
C LEU A 866 -27.93 -9.39 -59.34
N ASP A 867 -28.57 -8.34 -58.81
CA ASP A 867 -28.71 -7.05 -59.52
C ASP A 867 -29.49 -5.96 -58.73
N LYS A 868 -29.12 -4.71 -59.02
CA LYS A 868 -29.50 -3.43 -58.39
C LYS A 868 -31.00 -3.07 -58.46
N LYS A 869 -31.46 -2.26 -57.48
CA LYS A 869 -32.01 -0.90 -57.74
C LYS A 869 -32.18 -0.06 -56.47
N ASP A 870 -31.56 1.12 -56.50
CA ASP A 870 -31.79 2.30 -55.65
C ASP A 870 -33.22 2.83 -55.79
N GLU A 871 -33.81 3.25 -54.66
CA GLU A 871 -34.72 4.41 -54.59
C GLU A 871 -34.34 5.24 -53.36
N GLY A 872 -33.69 6.39 -53.60
CA GLY A 872 -33.36 7.40 -52.60
C GLY A 872 -34.50 8.41 -52.44
N VAL A 873 -34.77 8.82 -51.20
CA VAL A 873 -35.67 9.94 -50.88
C VAL A 873 -34.79 11.14 -50.47
N ASP A 874 -34.76 12.19 -51.30
CA ASP A 874 -34.04 13.43 -51.01
C ASP A 874 -34.67 14.20 -49.83
N LEU A 875 -33.88 14.46 -48.78
CA LEU A 875 -34.31 15.26 -47.62
C LEU A 875 -33.98 16.75 -47.84
N ASN A 876 -35.00 17.62 -47.86
CA ASN A 876 -34.83 19.08 -47.90
C ASN A 876 -34.56 19.67 -46.50
N ILE A 877 -33.78 20.76 -46.40
CA ILE A 877 -33.31 21.40 -45.15
C ILE A 877 -34.46 21.76 -44.20
N ASN A 878 -35.61 22.14 -44.76
CA ASN A 878 -36.80 22.46 -43.99
C ASN A 878 -37.37 21.23 -43.28
N GLN A 879 -37.37 20.08 -43.95
CA GLN A 879 -37.79 18.82 -43.34
C GLN A 879 -36.78 18.35 -42.28
N PHE A 880 -35.49 18.61 -42.50
CA PHE A 880 -34.44 18.32 -41.55
C PHE A 880 -34.60 19.14 -40.25
N LEU A 881 -34.81 20.46 -40.34
CA LEU A 881 -35.04 21.31 -39.17
C LEU A 881 -36.35 20.96 -38.44
N ARG A 882 -37.41 20.61 -39.17
CA ARG A 882 -38.66 20.11 -38.57
C ARG A 882 -38.45 18.82 -37.78
N ASN A 883 -37.71 17.86 -38.33
CA ASN A 883 -37.40 16.60 -37.64
C ASN A 883 -36.58 16.79 -36.36
N LEU A 884 -35.83 17.89 -36.24
CA LEU A 884 -35.12 18.27 -35.02
C LEU A 884 -35.97 19.10 -34.04
N GLY A 885 -37.20 19.44 -34.41
CA GLY A 885 -38.09 20.34 -33.66
C GLY A 885 -37.61 21.79 -33.64
N LEU A 886 -36.91 22.24 -34.69
CA LEU A 886 -36.32 23.57 -34.82
C LEU A 886 -36.94 24.37 -35.98
N GLU A 887 -38.24 24.21 -36.21
CA GLU A 887 -38.97 24.78 -37.36
C GLU A 887 -38.94 26.32 -37.36
N HIS A 888 -38.90 26.93 -36.18
CA HIS A 888 -38.79 28.38 -36.00
C HIS A 888 -37.48 28.99 -36.53
N LEU A 889 -36.48 28.16 -36.88
CA LEU A 889 -35.22 28.61 -37.49
C LEU A 889 -35.22 28.52 -39.01
N ILE A 890 -36.26 27.97 -39.63
CA ILE A 890 -36.37 27.83 -41.10
C ILE A 890 -36.20 29.18 -41.80
N ASP A 891 -36.89 30.22 -41.32
CA ASP A 891 -36.81 31.57 -41.90
C ASP A 891 -35.39 32.15 -41.87
N VAL A 892 -34.58 31.79 -40.86
CA VAL A 892 -33.17 32.22 -40.75
C VAL A 892 -32.32 31.53 -41.80
N PHE A 893 -32.52 30.22 -42.01
CA PHE A 893 -31.79 29.45 -43.02
C PHE A 893 -32.20 29.82 -44.45
N GLU A 894 -33.48 30.13 -44.68
CA GLU A 894 -33.97 30.62 -45.98
C GLU A 894 -33.49 32.04 -46.27
N ARG A 895 -33.48 32.94 -45.27
CA ARG A 895 -32.97 34.30 -45.45
C ARG A 895 -31.49 34.33 -45.81
N GLU A 896 -30.69 33.49 -45.17
CA GLU A 896 -29.25 33.38 -45.42
C GLU A 896 -28.91 32.38 -46.56
N GLN A 897 -29.92 31.80 -47.22
CA GLN A 897 -29.79 30.85 -48.35
C GLN A 897 -28.86 29.66 -48.06
N ILE A 898 -28.94 29.09 -46.86
CA ILE A 898 -28.10 27.96 -46.44
C ILE A 898 -28.62 26.66 -47.05
N THR A 899 -27.80 26.00 -47.88
CA THR A 899 -28.08 24.69 -48.50
C THR A 899 -27.51 23.52 -47.65
N LEU A 900 -27.95 22.28 -47.88
CA LEU A 900 -27.61 21.12 -47.02
C LEU A 900 -26.11 20.80 -47.01
N ASP A 901 -25.43 21.02 -48.14
CA ASP A 901 -23.98 20.91 -48.32
C ASP A 901 -23.22 21.98 -47.54
N VAL A 902 -23.66 23.25 -47.60
CA VAL A 902 -23.10 24.32 -46.78
C VAL A 902 -23.33 24.04 -45.29
N LEU A 903 -24.50 23.51 -44.95
CA LEU A 903 -24.88 23.17 -43.57
C LEU A 903 -23.96 22.11 -42.94
N ILE A 904 -23.40 21.21 -43.74
CA ILE A 904 -22.46 20.18 -43.27
C ILE A 904 -21.12 20.79 -42.81
N GLU A 905 -20.73 21.93 -43.39
CA GLU A 905 -19.47 22.59 -43.08
C GLU A 905 -19.59 23.68 -42.01
N MET A 906 -20.82 24.00 -41.58
CA MET A 906 -21.08 25.04 -40.58
C MET A 906 -20.85 24.56 -39.15
N GLY A 907 -20.09 25.35 -38.38
CA GLY A 907 -19.83 25.12 -36.97
C GLY A 907 -20.59 26.08 -36.05
N HIS A 908 -20.31 25.95 -34.75
CA HIS A 908 -20.98 26.76 -33.73
C HIS A 908 -20.78 28.28 -33.90
N LYS A 909 -19.70 28.71 -34.57
CA LYS A 909 -19.37 30.12 -34.79
C LYS A 909 -20.21 30.69 -35.93
N GLU A 910 -20.27 29.97 -37.05
CA GLU A 910 -21.02 30.32 -38.26
C GLU A 910 -22.52 30.39 -37.97
N PHE A 911 -23.07 29.41 -37.22
CA PHE A 911 -24.47 29.48 -36.79
C PHE A 911 -24.77 30.66 -35.85
N LYS A 912 -23.78 31.11 -35.07
CA LYS A 912 -23.96 32.27 -34.19
C LYS A 912 -24.02 33.56 -35.01
N GLU A 913 -23.21 33.65 -36.06
CA GLU A 913 -23.10 34.81 -36.95
C GLU A 913 -24.37 35.01 -37.78
N ILE A 914 -25.03 33.92 -38.20
CA ILE A 914 -26.35 33.99 -38.86
C ILE A 914 -27.54 34.20 -37.89
N GLY A 915 -27.29 34.36 -36.59
CA GLY A 915 -28.30 34.76 -35.60
C GLY A 915 -28.84 33.64 -34.69
N ILE A 916 -28.32 32.42 -34.76
CA ILE A 916 -28.74 31.31 -33.88
C ILE A 916 -27.89 31.35 -32.60
N SER A 917 -28.23 32.26 -31.69
CA SER A 917 -27.44 32.51 -30.48
C SER A 917 -27.50 31.37 -29.46
N ALA A 918 -28.62 30.63 -29.39
CA ALA A 918 -28.83 29.54 -28.45
C ALA A 918 -27.90 28.35 -28.76
N TYR A 919 -26.98 28.05 -27.83
CA TYR A 919 -26.01 26.96 -28.00
C TYR A 919 -26.70 25.60 -28.21
N GLY A 920 -27.79 25.32 -27.48
CA GLY A 920 -28.54 24.08 -27.60
C GLY A 920 -29.15 23.86 -28.98
N HIS A 921 -29.61 24.92 -29.66
CA HIS A 921 -30.15 24.83 -31.03
C HIS A 921 -29.03 24.56 -32.02
N ARG A 922 -27.91 25.30 -31.93
CA ARG A 922 -26.72 25.04 -32.75
C ARG A 922 -26.19 23.63 -32.57
N HIS A 923 -26.13 23.16 -31.32
CA HIS A 923 -25.67 21.82 -30.99
C HIS A 923 -26.61 20.74 -31.54
N LYS A 924 -27.93 20.94 -31.47
CA LYS A 924 -28.92 20.04 -32.08
C LYS A 924 -28.82 19.98 -33.60
N ILE A 925 -28.61 21.11 -34.27
CA ILE A 925 -28.44 21.16 -35.73
C ILE A 925 -27.18 20.39 -36.13
N ILE A 926 -26.03 20.66 -35.49
CA ILE A 926 -24.76 19.95 -35.74
C ILE A 926 -24.92 18.44 -35.49
N LYS A 927 -25.50 18.04 -34.34
CA LYS A 927 -25.78 16.64 -34.03
C LYS A 927 -26.75 15.98 -35.01
N GLY A 928 -27.73 16.73 -35.51
CA GLY A 928 -28.68 16.26 -36.51
C GLY A 928 -27.99 16.01 -37.85
N VAL A 929 -27.10 16.91 -38.26
CA VAL A 929 -26.33 16.79 -39.50
C VAL A 929 -25.37 15.60 -39.40
N GLU A 930 -24.70 15.43 -38.27
CA GLU A 930 -23.88 14.24 -37.97
C GLU A 930 -24.70 12.93 -38.11
N ARG A 931 -25.96 12.91 -37.65
CA ARG A 931 -26.87 11.76 -37.79
C ARG A 931 -27.32 11.53 -39.24
N LEU A 932 -27.50 12.61 -40.00
CA LEU A 932 -27.85 12.54 -41.42
C LEU A 932 -26.69 11.96 -42.25
N ILE A 933 -25.45 12.28 -41.87
CA ILE A 933 -24.23 11.73 -42.48
C ILE A 933 -23.98 10.27 -42.05
N SER A 934 -24.31 9.90 -40.80
CA SER A 934 -24.08 8.56 -40.24
C SER A 934 -25.18 7.53 -40.56
N GLY A 935 -26.17 7.89 -41.37
CA GLY A 935 -27.34 7.08 -41.74
C GLY A 935 -27.14 6.04 -42.87
N GLN A 936 -25.91 5.66 -43.24
CA GLN A 936 -25.66 4.58 -44.21
C GLN A 936 -24.49 3.67 -43.76
N HIS A 937 -24.75 2.74 -42.84
CA HIS A 937 -24.34 1.32 -42.88
C HIS A 937 -24.69 0.59 -41.57
N GLY A 938 -25.14 -0.67 -41.72
CA GLY A 938 -25.91 -1.44 -40.74
C GLY A 938 -25.14 -2.05 -39.55
N LEU A 939 -25.94 -2.40 -38.54
CA LEU A 939 -25.63 -2.82 -37.16
C LEU A 939 -25.13 -4.26 -37.00
N ASN A 940 -24.33 -4.50 -35.94
CA ASN A 940 -24.26 -5.78 -35.22
C ASN A 940 -24.29 -5.51 -33.68
N PRO A 941 -25.00 -6.30 -32.83
CA PRO A 941 -25.61 -5.83 -31.58
C PRO A 941 -24.92 -6.30 -30.29
N TYR A 942 -23.59 -6.22 -30.19
CA TYR A 942 -22.90 -6.33 -28.90
C TYR A 942 -21.79 -5.28 -28.84
N LEU A 943 -21.91 -4.34 -27.88
CA LEU A 943 -21.07 -3.16 -27.62
C LEU A 943 -21.62 -1.82 -28.15
N THR A 944 -22.66 -1.29 -27.49
CA THR A 944 -22.98 0.14 -27.53
C THR A 944 -22.67 0.77 -26.18
N LEU A 945 -21.51 1.45 -26.09
CA LEU A 945 -21.19 2.34 -24.97
C LEU A 945 -20.56 3.63 -25.52
N ASN A 946 -21.40 4.65 -25.64
CA ASN A 946 -21.11 6.10 -25.63
C ASN A 946 -19.70 6.56 -26.08
N THR A 947 -19.55 6.83 -27.38
CA THR A 947 -18.51 7.73 -27.91
C THR A 947 -19.20 8.95 -28.52
N SER A 948 -19.26 10.06 -27.78
CA SER A 948 -19.85 11.30 -28.30
C SER A 948 -19.16 12.55 -27.78
N ASN A 949 -17.87 12.47 -27.41
CA ASN A 949 -17.08 13.66 -27.04
C ASN A 949 -15.54 13.49 -27.03
N SER A 950 -14.96 12.53 -27.75
CA SER A 950 -13.50 12.31 -27.71
C SER A 950 -12.94 12.25 -29.13
N GLY A 951 -12.08 13.21 -29.49
CA GLY A 951 -11.32 13.24 -30.75
C GLY A 951 -10.29 12.11 -30.88
N THR A 952 -10.66 10.88 -30.54
CA THR A 952 -9.91 9.64 -30.79
C THR A 952 -10.53 8.95 -32.00
N ILE A 953 -9.73 8.75 -33.04
CA ILE A 953 -10.06 7.93 -34.20
C ILE A 953 -9.33 6.59 -34.04
N LEU A 954 -10.01 5.47 -34.30
CA LEU A 954 -9.38 4.15 -34.37
C LEU A 954 -9.32 3.74 -35.83
N ILE A 955 -8.12 3.49 -36.34
CA ILE A 955 -7.89 3.07 -37.72
C ILE A 955 -7.57 1.58 -37.72
N ASP A 956 -8.41 0.79 -38.38
CA ASP A 956 -8.16 -0.65 -38.51
C ASP A 956 -6.98 -0.87 -39.46
N LEU A 957 -5.96 -1.59 -39.00
CA LEU A 957 -4.83 -1.97 -39.84
C LEU A 957 -5.17 -3.26 -40.58
N ALA A 958 -4.88 -3.28 -41.89
CA ALA A 958 -5.04 -4.49 -42.69
C ALA A 958 -3.98 -5.54 -42.28
N PRO A 959 -4.28 -6.85 -42.31
CA PRO A 959 -3.32 -7.89 -41.89
C PRO A 959 -2.00 -7.92 -42.69
N ASP A 960 -2.01 -7.40 -43.92
CA ASP A 960 -0.85 -7.24 -44.79
C ASP A 960 -0.11 -5.89 -44.61
N ASP A 961 -0.63 -5.00 -43.75
CA ASP A 961 0.04 -3.75 -43.40
C ASP A 961 1.34 -4.03 -42.63
N LYS A 962 2.41 -3.30 -42.97
CA LYS A 962 3.72 -3.43 -42.32
C LYS A 962 3.65 -3.11 -40.82
N GLU A 963 2.81 -2.14 -40.42
CA GLU A 963 2.60 -1.83 -39.00
C GLU A 963 1.85 -2.97 -38.29
N PHE A 964 0.87 -3.60 -38.94
CA PHE A 964 0.17 -4.76 -38.39
C PHE A 964 1.16 -5.90 -38.12
N LEU A 965 1.95 -6.27 -39.13
CA LEU A 965 2.92 -7.37 -39.04
C LEU A 965 3.98 -7.11 -37.96
N SER A 966 4.47 -5.88 -37.84
CA SER A 966 5.45 -5.52 -36.80
C SER A 966 4.87 -5.61 -35.40
N VAL A 967 3.64 -5.12 -35.19
CA VAL A 967 2.98 -5.18 -33.87
C VAL A 967 2.60 -6.62 -33.51
N GLU A 968 2.18 -7.41 -34.49
CA GLU A 968 1.93 -8.84 -34.34
C GLU A 968 3.21 -9.59 -33.96
N GLU A 969 4.30 -9.42 -34.72
CA GLU A 969 5.59 -10.06 -34.44
C GLU A 969 6.07 -9.74 -33.02
N GLU A 970 6.03 -8.47 -32.64
CA GLU A 970 6.42 -8.02 -31.30
C GLU A 970 5.56 -8.70 -30.23
N MET A 971 4.23 -8.73 -30.41
CA MET A 971 3.32 -9.37 -29.47
C MET A 971 3.54 -10.89 -29.37
N GLN A 972 3.80 -11.58 -30.48
CA GLN A 972 4.11 -13.00 -30.47
C GLN A 972 5.45 -13.28 -29.78
N SER A 973 6.45 -12.40 -29.93
CA SER A 973 7.76 -12.54 -29.28
C SER A 973 7.68 -12.52 -27.75
N THR A 974 6.61 -11.95 -27.19
CA THR A 974 6.35 -11.89 -25.75
C THR A 974 5.81 -13.19 -25.15
N VAL A 975 5.45 -14.18 -25.96
CA VAL A 975 4.97 -15.48 -25.45
C VAL A 975 6.09 -16.14 -24.62
N ARG A 976 5.74 -16.52 -23.39
CA ARG A 976 6.64 -17.20 -22.44
C ARG A 976 5.87 -18.32 -21.75
N GLU A 977 6.52 -19.46 -21.56
CA GLU A 977 5.96 -20.57 -20.78
C GLU A 977 5.81 -20.16 -19.31
N HIS A 978 4.63 -20.41 -18.74
CA HIS A 978 4.29 -19.97 -17.40
C HIS A 978 4.86 -20.94 -16.34
N ARG A 979 5.67 -20.43 -15.39
CA ARG A 979 6.49 -21.24 -14.45
C ARG A 979 5.81 -21.59 -13.11
N ASP A 980 4.50 -21.60 -13.04
CA ASP A 980 3.74 -21.70 -11.78
C ASP A 980 3.10 -23.09 -11.52
N GLY A 981 3.69 -24.15 -12.07
CA GLY A 981 3.30 -25.53 -11.73
C GLY A 981 1.82 -25.85 -11.98
N GLY A 982 1.20 -25.21 -12.99
CA GLY A 982 -0.16 -25.51 -13.45
C GLY A 982 -1.31 -24.95 -12.62
N HIS A 983 -1.07 -24.06 -11.64
CA HIS A 983 -2.11 -23.59 -10.72
C HIS A 983 -2.70 -22.20 -11.02
N ALA A 984 -2.08 -21.34 -11.86
CA ALA A 984 -2.64 -20.03 -12.20
C ALA A 984 -2.82 -19.71 -13.69
N GLY A 985 -2.58 -20.67 -14.60
CA GLY A 985 -2.95 -20.56 -16.00
C GLY A 985 -2.66 -21.83 -16.80
N GLY A 986 -3.52 -22.16 -17.75
CA GLY A 986 -3.31 -23.13 -18.82
C GLY A 986 -2.22 -22.72 -19.81
N VAL A 987 -1.53 -23.72 -20.35
CA VAL A 987 -0.41 -23.61 -21.29
C VAL A 987 -0.91 -23.05 -22.63
N PHE A 988 -0.15 -22.16 -23.26
CA PHE A 988 -0.36 -21.67 -24.62
C PHE A 988 0.98 -21.29 -25.25
N THR A 989 1.09 -21.42 -26.56
CA THR A 989 2.34 -21.20 -27.30
C THR A 989 2.25 -20.08 -28.33
N LYS A 990 1.04 -19.53 -28.55
CA LYS A 990 0.78 -18.47 -29.54
C LYS A 990 -0.47 -17.66 -29.17
N TYR A 991 -0.51 -16.39 -29.59
CA TYR A 991 -1.73 -15.60 -29.63
C TYR A 991 -2.38 -15.67 -31.01
N ASN A 992 -3.70 -15.74 -31.07
CA ASN A 992 -4.46 -15.51 -32.30
C ASN A 992 -4.84 -14.02 -32.34
N ILE A 993 -4.14 -13.23 -33.15
CA ILE A 993 -4.42 -11.79 -33.28
C ILE A 993 -5.63 -11.61 -34.20
N LEU A 994 -6.69 -11.02 -33.67
CA LEU A 994 -7.95 -10.84 -34.38
C LEU A 994 -8.01 -9.48 -35.06
N LYS A 995 -7.47 -8.45 -34.39
CA LYS A 995 -7.56 -7.07 -34.85
C LYS A 995 -6.48 -6.20 -34.22
N ILE A 996 -5.83 -5.36 -35.01
CA ILE A 996 -4.97 -4.27 -34.52
C ILE A 996 -5.55 -2.96 -35.05
N GLN A 997 -5.79 -2.01 -34.16
CA GLN A 997 -6.28 -0.69 -34.53
C GLN A 997 -5.31 0.38 -34.02
N LYS A 998 -4.92 1.30 -34.90
CA LYS A 998 -4.10 2.46 -34.56
C LYS A 998 -4.97 3.51 -33.89
N VAL A 999 -4.50 4.01 -32.76
CA VAL A 999 -5.19 5.04 -31.99
C VAL A 999 -4.68 6.40 -32.43
N CYS A 1000 -5.57 7.27 -32.90
CA CYS A 1000 -5.27 8.62 -33.33
C CYS A 1000 -6.04 9.61 -32.47
N ASN A 1001 -5.41 10.14 -31.41
CA ASN A 1001 -5.99 11.21 -30.59
C ASN A 1001 -5.03 12.39 -30.51
N LYS A 1002 -5.37 13.47 -31.22
CA LYS A 1002 -4.54 14.68 -31.33
C LYS A 1002 -4.20 15.29 -29.96
N LYS A 1003 -5.17 15.37 -29.05
CA LYS A 1003 -4.98 15.99 -27.73
C LYS A 1003 -4.06 15.16 -26.83
N LEU A 1004 -4.17 13.83 -26.89
CA LEU A 1004 -3.27 12.94 -26.14
C LEU A 1004 -1.86 12.94 -26.73
N TRP A 1005 -1.77 12.99 -28.07
CA TRP A 1005 -0.49 13.08 -28.76
C TRP A 1005 0.27 14.37 -28.42
N GLU A 1006 -0.42 15.51 -28.38
CA GLU A 1006 0.16 16.80 -27.99
C GLU A 1006 0.69 16.78 -26.55
N LYS A 1007 -0.06 16.20 -25.61
CA LYS A 1007 0.38 16.02 -24.22
C LYS A 1007 1.61 15.13 -24.09
N TYR A 1008 1.60 14.01 -24.82
CA TYR A 1008 2.74 13.09 -24.86
C TYR A 1008 3.99 13.77 -25.41
N THR A 1009 3.86 14.44 -26.55
CA THR A 1009 4.98 15.13 -27.21
C THR A 1009 5.54 16.25 -26.32
N HIS A 1010 4.67 17.00 -25.64
CA HIS A 1010 5.10 18.01 -24.67
C HIS A 1010 5.91 17.39 -23.53
N ARG A 1011 5.41 16.30 -22.93
CA ARG A 1011 6.09 15.65 -21.81
C ARG A 1011 7.39 14.95 -22.24
N GLN A 1012 7.42 14.35 -23.42
CA GLN A 1012 8.62 13.78 -24.02
C GLN A 1012 9.71 14.84 -24.20
N LYS A 1013 9.35 16.06 -24.62
CA LYS A 1013 10.28 17.17 -24.73
C LYS A 1013 10.86 17.57 -23.36
N GLU A 1014 10.04 17.70 -22.33
CA GLU A 1014 10.51 17.99 -20.97
C GLU A 1014 11.49 16.92 -20.47
N VAL A 1015 11.17 15.63 -20.65
CA VAL A 1015 12.07 14.53 -20.27
C VAL A 1015 13.38 14.58 -21.07
N THR A 1016 13.30 14.93 -22.35
CA THR A 1016 14.47 15.08 -23.23
C THR A 1016 15.40 16.19 -22.73
N GLU A 1017 14.84 17.33 -22.33
CA GLU A 1017 15.59 18.47 -21.77
C GLU A 1017 16.22 18.11 -20.41
N GLU A 1018 15.49 17.40 -19.54
CA GLU A 1018 15.97 16.92 -18.24
C GLU A 1018 17.05 15.81 -18.35
N ASN A 1019 17.10 15.11 -19.49
CA ASN A 1019 17.97 13.95 -19.71
C ASN A 1019 19.01 14.18 -20.82
N HIS A 1020 19.70 15.33 -20.83
CA HIS A 1020 20.80 15.62 -21.75
C HIS A 1020 20.43 15.36 -23.24
N ASN A 1021 19.27 15.86 -23.68
CA ASN A 1021 18.74 15.69 -25.03
C ASN A 1021 18.42 14.24 -25.44
N HIS A 1022 18.09 13.36 -24.49
CA HIS A 1022 17.63 11.98 -24.78
C HIS A 1022 16.22 11.72 -24.25
N SER A 1023 15.28 11.35 -25.13
CA SER A 1023 13.87 11.10 -24.80
C SER A 1023 13.58 9.73 -24.16
N ASN A 1024 14.52 8.78 -24.23
CA ASN A 1024 14.38 7.39 -23.74
C ASN A 1024 13.03 6.74 -24.08
N GLU A 1025 12.61 6.88 -25.33
CA GLU A 1025 11.34 6.33 -25.77
C GLU A 1025 11.40 4.81 -25.96
N ARG A 1026 10.32 4.12 -25.56
CA ARG A 1026 10.12 2.68 -25.68
C ARG A 1026 8.67 2.38 -26.05
N MET A 1027 8.47 1.26 -26.73
CA MET A 1027 7.14 0.70 -26.98
C MET A 1027 6.90 -0.41 -25.97
N LEU A 1028 5.81 -0.35 -25.21
CA LEU A 1028 5.53 -1.31 -24.14
C LEU A 1028 4.06 -1.66 -24.06
N PHE A 1029 3.76 -2.90 -23.67
CA PHE A 1029 2.38 -3.38 -23.57
C PHE A 1029 1.73 -3.03 -22.23
N HIS A 1030 0.43 -2.73 -22.25
CA HIS A 1030 -0.36 -2.43 -21.06
C HIS A 1030 -1.72 -3.14 -21.11
N GLY A 1031 -2.02 -3.93 -20.08
CA GLY A 1031 -3.33 -4.57 -19.91
C GLY A 1031 -4.12 -3.88 -18.81
N SER A 1032 -5.31 -3.34 -19.14
CA SER A 1032 -6.18 -2.62 -18.21
C SER A 1032 -7.64 -2.98 -18.43
N PRO A 1033 -8.48 -3.04 -17.40
CA PRO A 1033 -9.93 -3.14 -17.58
C PRO A 1033 -10.56 -1.84 -18.13
N PHE A 1034 -9.79 -0.74 -18.18
CA PHE A 1034 -10.26 0.58 -18.60
C PHE A 1034 -9.70 1.01 -19.98
N VAL A 1035 -9.40 0.07 -20.89
CA VAL A 1035 -8.85 0.35 -22.24
C VAL A 1035 -9.60 1.49 -22.93
N ASN A 1036 -10.94 1.43 -22.96
CA ASN A 1036 -11.78 2.46 -23.59
C ASN A 1036 -11.62 3.84 -22.94
N ALA A 1037 -11.47 3.92 -21.61
CA ALA A 1037 -11.24 5.21 -20.96
C ALA A 1037 -9.85 5.76 -21.31
N ILE A 1038 -8.83 4.91 -21.37
CA ILE A 1038 -7.44 5.30 -21.66
C ILE A 1038 -7.31 5.82 -23.10
N ILE A 1039 -7.86 5.14 -24.10
CA ILE A 1039 -7.78 5.59 -25.50
C ILE A 1039 -8.54 6.90 -25.75
N HIS A 1040 -9.53 7.23 -24.92
CA HIS A 1040 -10.34 8.45 -25.06
C HIS A 1040 -9.89 9.62 -24.19
N LYS A 1041 -9.31 9.35 -23.01
CA LYS A 1041 -8.99 10.37 -21.99
C LYS A 1041 -7.51 10.39 -21.58
N GLY A 1042 -6.72 9.41 -22.02
CA GLY A 1042 -5.32 9.24 -21.60
C GLY A 1042 -5.20 8.54 -20.24
N PHE A 1043 -3.96 8.35 -19.79
CA PHE A 1043 -3.67 7.82 -18.46
C PHE A 1043 -3.90 8.91 -17.40
N ASP A 1044 -5.04 8.88 -16.69
CA ASP A 1044 -5.44 9.83 -15.62
C ASP A 1044 -5.32 9.16 -14.22
N GLU A 1045 -4.77 9.87 -13.24
CA GLU A 1045 -4.57 9.45 -11.85
C GLU A 1045 -5.87 8.95 -11.18
N ARG A 1046 -7.03 9.49 -11.56
CA ARG A 1046 -8.33 9.10 -10.99
C ARG A 1046 -8.78 7.69 -11.37
N HIS A 1047 -8.37 7.18 -12.54
CA HIS A 1047 -8.69 5.82 -12.98
C HIS A 1047 -7.68 4.78 -12.46
N ALA A 1048 -6.51 5.22 -12.00
CA ALA A 1048 -5.57 4.39 -11.25
C ALA A 1048 -6.10 4.05 -9.84
N TYR A 1049 -6.96 4.91 -9.26
CA TYR A 1049 -7.47 4.77 -7.90
C TYR A 1049 -8.61 3.73 -7.74
N ILE A 1050 -9.38 3.47 -8.80
CA ILE A 1050 -10.62 2.67 -8.74
C ILE A 1050 -10.35 1.15 -8.75
N GLY A 1051 -9.10 0.73 -9.00
CA GLY A 1051 -8.68 -0.67 -9.09
C GLY A 1051 -8.23 -1.36 -7.79
N GLY A 1052 -8.30 -0.71 -6.62
CA GLY A 1052 -8.06 -1.34 -5.31
C GLY A 1052 -6.65 -1.89 -5.02
N MET A 1053 -5.73 -1.86 -5.99
CA MET A 1053 -4.29 -2.09 -5.88
C MET A 1053 -3.63 -1.17 -6.91
N PHE A 1054 -2.40 -0.72 -6.69
CA PHE A 1054 -1.59 0.17 -7.56
C PHE A 1054 -1.74 1.68 -7.34
N GLY A 1055 -1.32 2.13 -6.15
CA GLY A 1055 -0.74 3.47 -6.02
C GLY A 1055 0.62 3.53 -6.74
N ALA A 1056 0.75 4.45 -7.69
CA ALA A 1056 2.00 4.98 -8.24
C ALA A 1056 2.92 4.06 -9.10
N GLY A 1057 2.37 3.28 -10.03
CA GLY A 1057 3.18 2.68 -11.10
C GLY A 1057 2.36 2.25 -12.31
N ILE A 1058 2.58 2.86 -13.48
CA ILE A 1058 2.03 2.35 -14.73
C ILE A 1058 2.87 1.13 -15.11
N TYR A 1059 2.31 -0.07 -14.93
CA TYR A 1059 3.03 -1.30 -15.26
C TYR A 1059 2.93 -1.53 -16.76
N PHE A 1060 4.09 -1.45 -17.37
CA PHE A 1060 4.33 -1.80 -18.75
C PHE A 1060 5.04 -3.14 -18.81
N ALA A 1061 4.60 -4.01 -19.70
CA ALA A 1061 5.12 -5.36 -19.83
C ALA A 1061 6.27 -5.36 -20.85
N GLU A 1062 7.49 -5.51 -20.35
CA GLU A 1062 8.57 -6.10 -21.14
C GLU A 1062 8.94 -7.47 -20.56
N ASN A 1063 8.87 -7.67 -19.22
CA ASN A 1063 9.20 -8.94 -18.55
C ASN A 1063 8.67 -9.10 -17.09
N SER A 1064 7.63 -8.38 -16.65
CA SER A 1064 7.16 -8.48 -15.24
C SER A 1064 6.24 -9.70 -15.01
N SER A 1065 6.45 -10.42 -13.91
CA SER A 1065 5.61 -11.57 -13.49
C SER A 1065 4.15 -11.18 -13.18
N LYS A 1066 3.88 -9.90 -12.86
CA LYS A 1066 2.53 -9.37 -12.70
C LYS A 1066 1.88 -8.97 -14.02
N SER A 1067 2.66 -8.64 -15.05
CA SER A 1067 2.12 -8.22 -16.37
C SER A 1067 1.48 -9.38 -17.13
N ASN A 1068 1.97 -10.59 -16.93
CA ASN A 1068 1.33 -11.80 -17.45
C ASN A 1068 -0.11 -11.95 -16.89
N GLN A 1069 -0.36 -11.58 -15.63
CA GLN A 1069 -1.73 -11.63 -15.06
C GLN A 1069 -2.74 -10.71 -15.76
N TYR A 1070 -2.30 -9.61 -16.40
CA TYR A 1070 -3.19 -8.68 -17.11
C TYR A 1070 -3.44 -9.07 -18.57
N VAL A 1071 -2.50 -9.76 -19.20
CA VAL A 1071 -2.75 -10.54 -20.42
C VAL A 1071 -3.74 -11.68 -20.11
N TYR A 1072 -3.78 -12.16 -18.86
CA TYR A 1072 -4.64 -13.26 -18.40
C TYR A 1072 -6.07 -12.92 -17.93
N GLY A 1073 -6.51 -11.67 -18.05
CA GLY A 1073 -7.91 -11.27 -17.85
C GLY A 1073 -8.17 -10.52 -16.53
N ILE A 1074 -9.31 -9.80 -16.51
CA ILE A 1074 -9.66 -8.81 -15.48
C ILE A 1074 -9.73 -9.44 -14.07
N GLY A 1075 -9.10 -8.80 -13.07
CA GLY A 1075 -9.45 -9.00 -11.65
C GLY A 1075 -8.50 -9.83 -10.76
N GLY A 1076 -7.18 -9.81 -10.99
CA GLY A 1076 -6.23 -10.35 -10.00
C GLY A 1076 -6.29 -11.88 -9.81
N GLY A 1077 -6.45 -12.63 -10.91
CA GLY A 1077 -6.33 -14.09 -10.89
C GLY A 1077 -7.65 -14.87 -10.82
N THR A 1078 -8.78 -14.34 -11.30
CA THR A 1078 -10.05 -15.10 -11.39
C THR A 1078 -10.42 -15.61 -12.78
N GLY A 1079 -9.70 -15.21 -13.84
CA GLY A 1079 -9.97 -15.65 -15.22
C GLY A 1079 -11.10 -14.93 -15.95
N CYS A 1080 -11.47 -15.39 -17.16
CA CYS A 1080 -12.53 -14.75 -17.98
C CYS A 1080 -13.82 -14.62 -17.15
N PRO A 1081 -14.44 -13.43 -16.97
CA PRO A 1081 -15.59 -13.24 -16.07
C PRO A 1081 -16.79 -14.13 -16.39
N ILE A 1082 -16.94 -14.48 -17.68
CA ILE A 1082 -18.02 -15.33 -18.19
C ILE A 1082 -17.78 -16.79 -17.82
N HIS A 1083 -16.57 -17.30 -18.07
CA HIS A 1083 -16.25 -18.73 -17.92
C HIS A 1083 -15.54 -19.08 -16.61
N LYS A 1084 -15.15 -18.07 -15.83
CA LYS A 1084 -14.34 -18.18 -14.59
C LYS A 1084 -13.09 -19.05 -14.75
N ASP A 1085 -12.54 -19.05 -15.97
CA ASP A 1085 -11.36 -19.82 -16.37
C ASP A 1085 -10.19 -18.87 -16.61
N ARG A 1086 -9.10 -19.09 -15.86
CA ARG A 1086 -7.85 -18.31 -15.90
C ARG A 1086 -7.20 -18.35 -17.28
N SER A 1087 -7.41 -19.41 -18.05
CA SER A 1087 -6.88 -19.58 -19.40
C SER A 1087 -7.97 -19.84 -20.41
N CYS A 1088 -9.11 -19.17 -20.26
CA CYS A 1088 -10.17 -19.23 -21.26
C CYS A 1088 -9.61 -18.91 -22.66
N TYR A 1089 -9.56 -19.96 -23.49
CA TYR A 1089 -9.12 -19.93 -24.88
C TYR A 1089 -10.22 -19.47 -25.84
N VAL A 1090 -11.42 -19.16 -25.32
CA VAL A 1090 -12.60 -18.78 -26.11
C VAL A 1090 -12.84 -17.27 -26.08
N CYS A 1091 -12.61 -16.60 -24.94
CA CYS A 1091 -12.86 -15.16 -24.80
C CYS A 1091 -11.81 -14.33 -25.56
N HIS A 1092 -12.26 -13.34 -26.34
CA HIS A 1092 -11.40 -12.30 -26.89
C HIS A 1092 -10.93 -11.34 -25.79
N ARG A 1093 -9.71 -10.83 -25.95
CA ARG A 1093 -9.03 -9.96 -24.99
C ARG A 1093 -8.49 -8.74 -25.70
N GLN A 1094 -8.35 -7.65 -24.96
CA GLN A 1094 -7.77 -6.40 -25.47
C GLN A 1094 -6.57 -6.00 -24.63
N LEU A 1095 -5.53 -5.51 -25.31
CA LEU A 1095 -4.40 -4.83 -24.69
C LEU A 1095 -4.04 -3.57 -25.47
N LEU A 1096 -3.29 -2.69 -24.82
CA LEU A 1096 -2.70 -1.52 -25.45
C LEU A 1096 -1.22 -1.76 -25.71
N PHE A 1097 -0.75 -1.32 -26.87
CA PHE A 1097 0.67 -1.15 -27.14
C PHE A 1097 0.97 0.34 -27.15
N CYS A 1098 1.73 0.78 -26.15
CA CYS A 1098 1.89 2.19 -25.85
C CYS A 1098 3.30 2.67 -26.15
N ARG A 1099 3.40 3.90 -26.64
CA ARG A 1099 4.65 4.66 -26.73
C ARG A 1099 4.90 5.34 -25.39
N VAL A 1100 6.09 5.17 -24.82
CA VAL A 1100 6.42 5.57 -23.45
C VAL A 1100 7.78 6.25 -23.39
N THR A 1101 7.87 7.41 -22.74
CA THR A 1101 9.13 8.12 -22.47
C THR A 1101 9.54 7.97 -21.00
N LEU A 1102 10.74 7.44 -20.74
CA LEU A 1102 11.21 7.12 -19.39
C LEU A 1102 12.12 8.22 -18.81
N GLY A 1103 11.76 8.78 -17.66
CA GLY A 1103 12.53 9.82 -16.96
C GLY A 1103 13.57 9.23 -16.01
N LYS A 1104 14.65 9.95 -15.69
CA LYS A 1104 15.71 9.45 -14.77
C LYS A 1104 15.17 9.16 -13.36
N SER A 1105 15.69 8.14 -12.68
CA SER A 1105 15.37 7.84 -11.27
C SER A 1105 15.93 8.90 -10.30
N PHE A 1106 15.25 9.11 -9.18
CA PHE A 1106 15.70 10.03 -8.13
C PHE A 1106 16.50 9.32 -7.04
N LEU A 1107 17.51 9.99 -6.47
CA LEU A 1107 18.14 9.58 -5.21
C LEU A 1107 17.13 9.76 -4.06
N GLN A 1108 17.09 8.78 -3.15
CA GLN A 1108 16.09 8.64 -2.08
C GLN A 1108 15.89 9.91 -1.22
N PHE A 1109 16.94 10.73 -1.07
CA PHE A 1109 16.89 11.96 -0.26
C PHE A 1109 16.15 13.13 -0.93
N SER A 1110 16.02 13.12 -2.27
CA SER A 1110 15.37 14.18 -3.05
C SER A 1110 13.85 13.99 -3.19
N ALA A 1111 13.34 12.79 -2.90
CA ALA A 1111 11.92 12.43 -3.06
C ALA A 1111 10.98 13.21 -2.10
N MET A 1112 11.49 13.73 -0.99
CA MET A 1112 10.69 14.48 0.00
C MET A 1112 10.29 15.89 -0.46
N LYS A 1113 10.95 16.46 -1.49
CA LYS A 1113 10.71 17.85 -1.94
C LYS A 1113 9.69 18.00 -3.07
N MET A 1114 9.27 16.92 -3.74
CA MET A 1114 8.26 16.98 -4.82
C MET A 1114 6.88 16.49 -4.36
N ALA A 1115 6.41 17.02 -3.24
CA ALA A 1115 5.16 16.63 -2.60
C ALA A 1115 3.95 17.41 -3.16
N HIS A 1116 3.15 16.74 -3.98
CA HIS A 1116 1.70 16.98 -4.08
C HIS A 1116 0.95 15.66 -4.36
N SER A 1117 1.08 14.68 -3.45
CA SER A 1117 0.13 13.55 -3.40
C SER A 1117 0.07 12.94 -1.99
N PRO A 1118 -1.10 12.44 -1.50
CA PRO A 1118 -1.36 12.15 -0.07
C PRO A 1118 -0.62 10.90 0.48
N PRO A 1119 -0.64 10.66 1.80
CA PRO A 1119 0.25 9.72 2.48
C PRO A 1119 -0.06 8.26 2.12
N GLY A 1120 0.86 7.63 1.40
CA GLY A 1120 0.80 6.24 0.94
C GLY A 1120 1.89 5.86 -0.07
N HIS A 1121 2.95 6.67 -0.19
CA HIS A 1121 3.98 6.55 -1.22
C HIS A 1121 5.14 5.70 -0.70
N HIS A 1122 5.17 4.41 -1.06
CA HIS A 1122 6.38 3.61 -1.02
C HIS A 1122 6.85 3.38 -2.46
N SER A 1123 7.98 3.98 -2.81
CA SER A 1123 8.85 3.49 -3.88
C SER A 1123 9.09 2.00 -3.63
N VAL A 1124 8.81 1.17 -4.62
CA VAL A 1124 8.97 -0.28 -4.56
C VAL A 1124 10.46 -0.61 -4.39
N THR A 1125 10.95 -0.76 -3.16
CA THR A 1125 12.07 -1.67 -2.88
C THR A 1125 11.55 -3.09 -2.97
N GLY A 1126 11.41 -3.57 -4.21
CA GLY A 1126 11.30 -4.99 -4.54
C GLY A 1126 12.49 -5.35 -5.40
N ARG A 1127 13.23 -6.41 -5.05
CA ARG A 1127 14.21 -6.98 -5.98
C ARG A 1127 13.48 -7.29 -7.31
N PRO A 1128 14.01 -6.89 -8.48
CA PRO A 1128 13.43 -7.30 -9.76
C PRO A 1128 13.30 -8.81 -9.78
N SER A 1129 12.14 -9.34 -10.19
CA SER A 1129 12.07 -10.74 -10.60
C SER A 1129 13.04 -10.93 -11.76
N VAL A 1130 13.76 -12.05 -11.79
CA VAL A 1130 14.67 -12.41 -12.89
C VAL A 1130 13.96 -12.13 -14.23
N ASN A 1131 14.59 -11.30 -15.06
CA ASN A 1131 14.14 -10.77 -16.35
C ASN A 1131 13.22 -9.53 -16.35
N GLY A 1132 12.56 -9.12 -15.26
CA GLY A 1132 11.73 -7.89 -15.24
C GLY A 1132 12.49 -6.62 -15.66
N LEU A 1133 11.77 -5.58 -16.10
CA LEU A 1133 12.34 -4.28 -16.54
C LEU A 1133 13.50 -3.83 -15.61
N ALA A 1134 14.73 -4.02 -16.07
CA ALA A 1134 15.95 -3.78 -15.31
C ALA A 1134 16.47 -2.37 -15.55
N LEU A 1135 15.67 -1.36 -15.26
CA LEU A 1135 16.06 0.05 -15.37
C LEU A 1135 16.05 0.66 -13.97
N ALA A 1136 17.07 0.36 -13.15
CA ALA A 1136 17.28 1.06 -11.87
C ALA A 1136 17.45 2.58 -12.06
N GLU A 1137 17.69 3.02 -13.30
CA GLU A 1137 18.02 4.39 -13.69
C GLU A 1137 16.85 5.17 -14.29
N TYR A 1138 15.71 4.54 -14.64
CA TYR A 1138 14.60 5.22 -15.34
C TYR A 1138 13.20 4.76 -14.91
N VAL A 1139 12.25 5.71 -14.78
CA VAL A 1139 10.88 5.47 -14.30
C VAL A 1139 9.85 6.40 -14.95
N ILE A 1140 8.56 6.05 -14.79
CA ILE A 1140 7.41 6.83 -15.25
C ILE A 1140 6.77 7.52 -14.05
N TYR A 1141 6.70 8.85 -14.10
CA TYR A 1141 6.18 9.70 -13.03
C TYR A 1141 4.75 10.16 -13.26
N ARG A 1142 4.33 10.34 -14.52
CA ARG A 1142 3.02 10.87 -14.91
C ARG A 1142 2.42 10.09 -16.06
N GLY A 1143 1.09 10.02 -16.11
CA GLY A 1143 0.37 9.36 -17.20
C GLY A 1143 0.62 9.97 -18.59
N GLU A 1144 0.98 11.25 -18.64
CA GLU A 1144 1.32 11.97 -19.89
C GLU A 1144 2.66 11.51 -20.50
N GLN A 1145 3.46 10.71 -19.80
CA GLN A 1145 4.65 10.05 -20.36
C GLN A 1145 4.31 8.82 -21.21
N ALA A 1146 3.04 8.47 -21.37
CA ALA A 1146 2.59 7.35 -22.18
C ALA A 1146 1.46 7.74 -23.14
N TYR A 1147 1.56 7.27 -24.38
CA TYR A 1147 0.54 7.41 -25.42
C TYR A 1147 0.07 6.02 -25.87
N PRO A 1148 -1.25 5.72 -25.83
CA PRO A 1148 -1.76 4.48 -26.40
C PRO A 1148 -1.66 4.56 -27.92
N GLU A 1149 -0.72 3.84 -28.51
CA GLU A 1149 -0.43 3.88 -29.95
C GLU A 1149 -1.32 2.90 -30.72
N TYR A 1150 -1.46 1.68 -30.20
CA TYR A 1150 -2.30 0.63 -30.80
C TYR A 1150 -3.18 -0.05 -29.74
N ILE A 1151 -4.38 -0.47 -30.15
CA ILE A 1151 -5.23 -1.42 -29.43
C ILE A 1151 -5.19 -2.75 -30.17
N ILE A 1152 -4.88 -3.83 -29.45
CA ILE A 1152 -4.75 -5.17 -30.01
C ILE A 1152 -5.84 -6.04 -29.40
N THR A 1153 -6.67 -6.63 -30.27
CA THR A 1153 -7.68 -7.63 -29.89
C THR A 1153 -7.17 -9.01 -30.30
N TYR A 1154 -7.15 -9.94 -29.36
CA TYR A 1154 -6.53 -11.25 -29.54
C TYR A 1154 -7.24 -12.33 -28.72
N GLN A 1155 -6.90 -13.58 -29.02
CA GLN A 1155 -7.35 -14.78 -28.32
C GLN A 1155 -6.13 -15.66 -28.00
N ILE A 1156 -6.18 -16.39 -26.89
CA ILE A 1156 -5.10 -17.30 -26.51
C ILE A 1156 -5.33 -18.66 -27.18
N MET A 1157 -4.29 -19.29 -27.76
CA MET A 1157 -4.40 -20.60 -28.43
C MET A 1157 -3.90 -21.76 -27.55
N LYS A 1158 -4.59 -22.90 -27.57
CA LYS A 1158 -4.08 -24.13 -26.94
C LYS A 1158 -2.86 -24.66 -27.70
N PRO A 1159 -1.86 -25.26 -27.03
CA PRO A 1159 -0.84 -26.07 -27.68
C PRO A 1159 -1.54 -27.23 -28.39
N GLU A 1160 -1.15 -27.52 -29.63
CA GLU A 1160 -1.62 -28.72 -30.32
C GLU A 1160 -1.26 -29.96 -29.49
N ALA A 1161 -2.22 -30.85 -29.25
CA ALA A 1161 -1.94 -32.12 -28.60
C ALA A 1161 -0.93 -32.86 -29.50
N VAL A 1162 0.26 -33.16 -28.95
CA VAL A 1162 1.17 -34.09 -29.59
C VAL A 1162 0.38 -35.38 -29.77
N ALA A 1163 0.05 -35.71 -31.02
CA ALA A 1163 -0.56 -36.97 -31.35
C ALA A 1163 0.36 -38.07 -30.79
N GLU A 1164 -0.18 -38.94 -29.94
CA GLU A 1164 0.54 -40.09 -29.39
C GLU A 1164 1.14 -40.89 -30.55
N GLY A 1165 2.47 -40.99 -30.55
CA GLY A 1165 3.29 -41.80 -31.44
C GLY A 1165 4.42 -42.44 -30.65
#